data_AF-A0A507DYW3-F1
#
_entry.id   AF-A0A507DYW3-F1
#
_cell.length_a   1.000
_cell.length_b   1.000
_cell.length_c   1.000
_cell.angle_alpha   90.00
_cell.angle_beta   90.00
_cell.angle_gamma   90.00
#
_symmetry.space_group_name_H-M   'P 1'
#
loop_
_entity.id
_entity.type
_entity.pdbx_description
1 polymer ?
#
loop_
_entity_poly.entity_id
_entity_poly.type
_entity_poly.pdbx_seq_one_letter_code
_entity_poly.pdbx_strand_id
1 'polypeptide(L)'
;MQASLSPSPPTFHSLVNLLPTNTDSLNCEPSTKTLRGLRSLPYPLKRCPAESVRALISYGRKNCTHGPDVSLFLDILFQLFSKQKIQYTSNEEQLEIIGQCVEYLLSIINASKTLAPTSPDDPCLDALRALGTVVYENGAVCAKYHSELLAVLIPMQAVDGRDERQMVARRMSLTCLANICVKTGAKGANLQKEVLDILMRNLTGDLRDEGNTKVVSSALRGIQLLINENKAIAQEVVTALVPILQRIALQTPAATPSAVAAIKQPARRSMAIPSDSELSDGEPGLPRNRQRDNRLQLNALLCLQSLAKAQAKLLFPYWFRFLPDPVEGPSSPSLISVMRDSDSPKVRHGACAALMAFLDGSKQYLSVAEDSSTSRQPTSFTSLSAKLAEQLREIHEGLITAVKEETWPLLLAQELRCLTVLVKNCTYDRLQPSYRQNAFQIALDRITPEDYGITSAAFECLSAILDSKMPISPNTNPDGSNVFLSPLVDLAFAQIQKTEHISVRVAGLEVFCALARNEVTLFGAVWQRLVPVLAESILDPKEAVRAASYKLLEQYAHSCCSVTEGIQVQTMDWWCELVDVYIHKGVQDEFYAVRSLAVDCLGHIPATLFGDMPAKRQYGCLALALGMIEDEDPTVRAAACRTLGMYVGFTAVMEDVLFLSDVATTIPRLMSDANVGVRIRASWALGNLSDALAHVSENVQTEGQSISDAGITWETITQIIKAAIVAAKDNDKCRSNGTRALGNIIRVCPPPLLAREATRLMKDVIAVILRNVETGTVKTRWNACHALHNILSTPHFPIPALTSSPLYATLTKSLLTCKNYKVRISAAAAFAAPRHKSAYGNLDTVKAIMKACLVARETVDDLRDAKFGEFRYREQLAEQLRTTFMHLYTLIGGIPPPVPPPNLSQQLPEPRVSSSFSSPLPACPPPQSTSEITLPSTNNEDESRIRPAAVPPLLTAKMQNSVDAMDPEIQSLVEKFAVL
;
A
#
# COMPACT_ATOMS: atom_id res chain seq x y z
N MET A 1 67.15 30.24 -12.68
CA MET A 1 65.72 29.96 -12.84
C MET A 1 65.11 29.70 -11.46
N GLN A 2 64.64 30.76 -10.79
CA GLN A 2 63.77 30.63 -9.61
C GLN A 2 62.33 30.63 -10.12
N ALA A 3 61.66 29.48 -10.10
CA ALA A 3 60.22 29.41 -10.28
C ALA A 3 59.58 29.63 -8.91
N SER A 4 58.85 30.72 -8.79
CA SER A 4 58.05 31.12 -7.64
C SER A 4 57.02 30.04 -7.28
N LEU A 5 57.18 29.40 -6.13
CA LEU A 5 56.12 28.64 -5.45
C LEU A 5 55.02 29.62 -5.05
N SER A 6 53.92 29.64 -5.79
CA SER A 6 52.69 30.31 -5.36
C SER A 6 52.16 29.58 -4.10
N PRO A 7 51.87 30.28 -3.00
CA PRO A 7 51.34 29.63 -1.79
C PRO A 7 50.00 28.94 -2.09
N SER A 8 49.81 27.73 -1.56
CA SER A 8 48.54 27.02 -1.62
C SER A 8 47.41 27.91 -1.07
N PRO A 9 46.22 27.94 -1.71
CA PRO A 9 45.12 28.78 -1.25
C PRO A 9 44.75 28.42 0.20
N PRO A 10 44.45 29.42 1.05
CA PRO A 10 44.16 29.20 2.46
C PRO A 10 42.92 28.32 2.64
N THR A 11 43.00 27.34 3.53
CA THR A 11 41.89 26.44 3.90
C THR A 11 41.09 27.01 5.07
N PHE A 12 39.85 26.56 5.25
CA PHE A 12 39.01 26.94 6.40
C PHE A 12 39.72 26.69 7.73
N HIS A 13 40.26 25.49 7.93
CA HIS A 13 41.00 25.13 9.15
C HIS A 13 42.22 26.03 9.36
N SER A 14 43.03 26.27 8.32
CA SER A 14 44.21 27.14 8.46
C SER A 14 43.85 28.59 8.80
N LEU A 15 42.74 29.11 8.28
CA LEU A 15 42.29 30.48 8.61
C LEU A 15 41.73 30.57 10.02
N VAL A 16 40.99 29.55 10.48
CA VAL A 16 40.50 29.49 11.87
C VAL A 16 41.68 29.44 12.86
N ASN A 17 42.74 28.69 12.55
CA ASN A 17 43.94 28.62 13.40
C ASN A 17 44.75 29.94 13.47
N LEU A 18 44.52 30.88 12.55
CA LEU A 18 45.12 32.22 12.59
C LEU A 18 44.35 33.18 13.50
N LEU A 19 43.17 32.79 14.00
CA LEU A 19 42.42 33.59 14.96
C LEU A 19 43.07 33.47 16.36
N PRO A 20 43.34 34.58 17.05
CA PRO A 20 44.02 34.56 18.34
C PRO A 20 43.18 33.89 19.43
N THR A 21 43.85 33.11 20.28
CA THR A 21 43.21 32.32 21.35
C THR A 21 43.13 33.03 22.70
N ASN A 22 43.91 34.11 22.93
CA ASN A 22 43.93 34.92 24.16
C ASN A 22 43.93 36.43 23.86
N THR A 23 43.14 37.19 24.62
CA THR A 23 42.68 38.56 24.34
C THR A 23 43.49 39.70 24.99
N ASP A 24 44.83 39.61 25.07
CA ASP A 24 45.63 40.63 25.79
C ASP A 24 46.57 41.49 24.92
N SER A 25 46.46 41.47 23.58
CA SER A 25 47.31 42.33 22.73
C SER A 25 46.49 43.35 21.92
N LEU A 26 46.72 44.63 22.21
CA LEU A 26 46.13 45.87 21.67
C LEU A 26 46.32 46.14 20.14
N ASN A 27 46.46 45.13 19.28
CA ASN A 27 46.58 45.30 17.82
C ASN A 27 45.39 44.69 17.07
N CYS A 28 44.37 45.50 16.75
CA CYS A 28 43.10 45.09 16.12
C CYS A 28 43.09 44.89 14.59
N GLU A 29 44.22 44.99 13.86
CA GLU A 29 44.22 44.83 12.39
C GLU A 29 44.31 43.38 11.82
N PRO A 30 44.97 42.39 12.47
CA PRO A 30 45.11 41.04 11.90
C PRO A 30 43.81 40.22 11.87
N SER A 31 42.87 40.48 12.79
CA SER A 31 41.62 39.71 12.99
C SER A 31 40.59 39.92 11.87
N THR A 32 40.30 41.18 11.51
CA THR A 32 39.33 41.53 10.46
C THR A 32 39.75 40.97 9.09
N LYS A 33 41.07 40.96 8.78
CA LYS A 33 41.60 40.39 7.54
C LYS A 33 41.33 38.89 7.46
N THR A 34 41.50 38.17 8.56
CA THR A 34 41.23 36.72 8.64
C THR A 34 39.75 36.42 8.48
N LEU A 35 38.86 37.21 9.10
CA LEU A 35 37.40 37.09 8.91
C LEU A 35 36.99 37.33 7.44
N ARG A 36 37.55 38.35 6.77
CA ARG A 36 37.33 38.54 5.32
C ARG A 36 37.83 37.34 4.50
N GLY A 37 38.94 36.75 4.90
CA GLY A 37 39.45 35.50 4.33
C GLY A 37 38.43 34.35 4.46
N LEU A 38 37.88 34.13 5.66
CA LEU A 38 36.87 33.09 5.92
C LEU A 38 35.57 33.31 5.14
N ARG A 39 35.11 34.56 5.01
CA ARG A 39 33.92 34.94 4.24
C ARG A 39 34.08 34.74 2.73
N SER A 40 35.30 34.82 2.21
CA SER A 40 35.60 34.70 0.78
C SER A 40 35.87 33.26 0.31
N LEU A 41 35.85 32.28 1.22
CA LEU A 41 36.02 30.88 0.86
C LEU A 41 34.87 30.37 -0.03
N PRO A 42 35.14 29.43 -0.95
CA PRO A 42 34.10 28.81 -1.77
C PRO A 42 33.34 27.76 -0.96
N TYR A 43 32.16 28.13 -0.43
CA TYR A 43 31.23 27.19 0.21
C TYR A 43 30.42 26.43 -0.86
N PRO A 44 30.13 25.12 -0.68
CA PRO A 44 30.47 24.27 0.47
C PRO A 44 31.98 23.95 0.57
N LEU A 45 32.47 23.89 1.80
CA LEU A 45 33.87 23.62 2.12
C LEU A 45 34.19 22.13 1.93
N LYS A 46 35.33 21.83 1.27
CA LYS A 46 35.81 20.45 1.07
C LYS A 46 36.10 19.70 2.38
N ARG A 47 36.53 20.42 3.43
CA ARG A 47 36.77 19.88 4.78
C ARG A 47 36.34 20.93 5.81
N CYS A 48 35.43 20.57 6.71
CA CYS A 48 34.93 21.44 7.76
C CYS A 48 34.72 20.61 9.05
N PRO A 49 35.79 20.36 9.83
CA PRO A 49 35.68 19.60 11.06
C PRO A 49 34.95 20.41 12.13
N ALA A 50 34.11 19.74 12.93
CA ALA A 50 33.32 20.37 13.98
C ALA A 50 34.18 21.15 15.00
N GLU A 51 35.41 20.70 15.26
CA GLU A 51 36.37 21.40 16.13
C GLU A 51 36.74 22.80 15.61
N SER A 52 36.97 22.95 14.30
CA SER A 52 37.24 24.27 13.71
C SER A 52 36.01 25.16 13.72
N VAL A 53 34.82 24.58 13.58
CA VAL A 53 33.57 25.33 13.75
C VAL A 53 33.42 25.80 15.20
N ARG A 54 33.68 24.93 16.18
CA ARG A 54 33.68 25.27 17.61
C ARG A 54 34.66 26.40 17.91
N ALA A 55 35.90 26.31 17.43
CA ALA A 55 36.92 27.34 17.64
C ALA A 55 36.51 28.69 17.04
N LEU A 56 35.98 28.69 15.81
CA LEU A 56 35.47 29.89 15.14
C LEU A 56 34.32 30.54 15.92
N ILE A 57 33.37 29.73 16.43
CA ILE A 57 32.23 30.24 17.21
C ILE A 57 32.69 30.81 18.54
N SER A 58 33.59 30.12 19.24
CA SER A 58 34.17 30.59 20.51
C SER A 58 34.88 31.94 20.32
N TYR A 59 35.66 32.08 19.23
CA TYR A 59 36.31 33.33 18.88
C TYR A 59 35.30 34.45 18.61
N GLY A 60 34.32 34.22 17.75
CA GLY A 60 33.34 35.23 17.35
C GLY A 60 32.49 35.73 18.52
N ARG A 61 32.11 34.84 19.44
CA ARG A 61 31.38 35.20 20.66
C ARG A 61 32.12 36.20 21.55
N LYS A 62 33.43 36.06 21.66
CA LYS A 62 34.26 36.92 22.52
C LYS A 62 34.65 38.22 21.84
N ASN A 63 34.95 38.18 20.55
CA ASN A 63 35.64 39.26 19.85
C ASN A 63 34.76 40.02 18.83
N CYS A 64 33.66 39.42 18.35
CA CYS A 64 32.78 40.03 17.36
C CYS A 64 31.50 40.53 18.03
N THR A 65 31.61 41.43 18.99
CA THR A 65 30.44 41.99 19.74
C THR A 65 30.05 43.40 19.29
N HIS A 66 31.01 44.19 18.77
CA HIS A 66 30.80 45.55 18.29
C HIS A 66 31.62 45.83 17.02
N GLY A 67 31.19 46.79 16.20
CA GLY A 67 31.94 47.24 15.01
C GLY A 67 31.79 46.33 13.76
N PRO A 68 32.65 46.51 12.74
CA PRO A 68 32.49 45.87 11.43
C PRO A 68 32.69 44.34 11.43
N ASP A 69 33.33 43.80 12.46
CA ASP A 69 33.59 42.36 12.60
C ASP A 69 32.29 41.57 12.88
N VAL A 70 31.25 42.21 13.43
CA VAL A 70 29.94 41.58 13.68
C VAL A 70 29.30 41.15 12.36
N SER A 71 29.16 42.06 11.40
CA SER A 71 28.55 41.76 10.09
C SER A 71 29.32 40.68 9.32
N LEU A 72 30.66 40.74 9.35
CA LEU A 72 31.52 39.71 8.76
C LEU A 72 31.28 38.33 9.39
N PHE A 73 31.21 38.27 10.72
CA PHE A 73 31.00 37.02 11.44
C PHE A 73 29.60 36.43 11.20
N LEU A 74 28.55 37.27 11.18
CA LEU A 74 27.19 36.84 10.85
C LEU A 74 27.09 36.27 9.43
N ASP A 75 27.76 36.90 8.46
CA ASP A 75 27.85 36.37 7.09
C ASP A 75 28.55 35.01 7.03
N ILE A 76 29.63 34.83 7.81
CA ILE A 76 30.33 33.54 7.90
C ILE A 76 29.42 32.47 8.50
N LEU A 77 28.73 32.77 9.61
CA LEU A 77 27.76 31.83 10.21
C LEU A 77 26.67 31.45 9.20
N PHE A 78 26.10 32.44 8.52
CA PHE A 78 25.10 32.19 7.50
C PHE A 78 25.63 31.30 6.37
N GLN A 79 26.81 31.58 5.80
CA GLN A 79 27.39 30.74 4.74
C GLN A 79 27.70 29.33 5.23
N LEU A 80 28.23 29.20 6.45
CA LEU A 80 28.54 27.93 7.08
C LEU A 80 27.27 27.09 7.22
N PHE A 81 26.24 27.59 7.89
CA PHE A 81 25.05 26.77 8.18
C PHE A 81 24.07 26.64 6.99
N SER A 82 24.08 27.56 6.01
CA SER A 82 23.22 27.44 4.82
C SER A 82 23.77 26.51 3.73
N LYS A 83 25.10 26.40 3.62
CA LYS A 83 25.75 25.65 2.53
C LYS A 83 26.54 24.44 3.00
N GLN A 84 26.91 24.35 4.29
CA GLN A 84 27.69 23.24 4.82
C GLN A 84 26.82 22.28 5.61
N LYS A 85 26.90 20.98 5.28
CA LYS A 85 26.47 19.93 6.20
C LYS A 85 27.62 19.64 7.16
N ILE A 86 27.49 20.13 8.40
CA ILE A 86 28.50 19.92 9.44
C ILE A 86 28.36 18.49 9.97
N GLN A 87 29.47 17.76 10.01
CA GLN A 87 29.52 16.41 10.57
C GLN A 87 29.95 16.49 12.03
N TYR A 88 29.02 16.17 12.94
CA TYR A 88 29.27 16.13 14.37
C TYR A 88 29.68 14.72 14.79
N THR A 89 30.58 14.63 15.77
CA THR A 89 31.03 13.37 16.36
C THR A 89 30.06 12.82 17.39
N SER A 90 29.30 13.69 18.06
CA SER A 90 28.27 13.33 19.04
C SER A 90 27.11 14.35 19.07
N ASN A 91 25.97 13.95 19.64
CA ASN A 91 24.84 14.87 19.88
C ASN A 91 25.19 15.99 20.87
N GLU A 92 26.12 15.73 21.80
CA GLU A 92 26.58 16.74 22.77
C GLU A 92 27.40 17.83 22.08
N GLU A 93 28.28 17.46 21.15
CA GLU A 93 29.04 18.42 20.34
C GLU A 93 28.11 19.28 19.47
N GLN A 94 27.09 18.67 18.87
CA GLN A 94 26.07 19.43 18.14
C GLN A 94 25.30 20.40 19.05
N LEU A 95 24.88 19.94 20.25
CA LEU A 95 24.17 20.76 21.23
C LEU A 95 25.00 21.95 21.71
N GLU A 96 26.29 21.73 21.96
CA GLU A 96 27.21 22.78 22.35
C GLU A 96 27.35 23.82 21.22
N ILE A 97 27.74 23.41 20.02
CA ILE A 97 28.01 24.30 18.88
C ILE A 97 26.76 25.12 18.53
N ILE A 98 25.62 24.46 18.37
CA ILE A 98 24.36 25.13 18.02
C ILE A 98 23.92 26.06 19.16
N GLY A 99 24.03 25.61 20.41
CA GLY A 99 23.66 26.44 21.55
C GLY A 99 24.48 27.73 21.66
N GLN A 100 25.79 27.64 21.43
CA GLN A 100 26.68 28.81 21.42
C GLN A 100 26.32 29.79 20.30
N CYS A 101 25.95 29.30 19.11
CA CYS A 101 25.44 30.15 18.03
C CYS A 101 24.13 30.83 18.39
N VAL A 102 23.17 30.10 18.94
CA VAL A 102 21.85 30.64 19.32
C VAL A 102 21.99 31.74 20.38
N GLU A 103 22.77 31.50 21.43
CA GLU A 103 23.04 32.49 22.49
C GLU A 103 23.66 33.77 21.92
N TYR A 104 24.67 33.64 21.05
CA TYR A 104 25.31 34.77 20.40
C TYR A 104 24.32 35.57 19.56
N LEU A 105 23.57 34.91 18.69
CA LEU A 105 22.63 35.56 17.79
C LEU A 105 21.49 36.26 18.55
N LEU A 106 20.97 35.64 19.62
CA LEU A 106 19.99 36.26 20.51
C LEU A 106 20.54 37.51 21.20
N SER A 107 21.82 37.49 21.61
CA SER A 107 22.46 38.67 22.23
C SER A 107 22.52 39.86 21.27
N ILE A 108 22.87 39.63 20.00
CA ILE A 108 22.93 40.67 18.96
C ILE A 108 21.53 41.21 18.66
N ILE A 109 20.53 40.33 18.50
CA ILE A 109 19.14 40.73 18.24
C ILE A 109 18.58 41.57 19.39
N ASN A 110 18.84 41.19 20.65
CA ASN A 110 18.36 41.93 21.81
C ASN A 110 19.07 43.26 22.01
N ALA A 111 20.38 43.34 21.75
CA ALA A 111 21.11 44.61 21.78
C ALA A 111 20.54 45.61 20.76
N SER A 112 20.17 45.11 19.57
CA SER A 112 19.60 45.92 18.50
C SER A 112 18.26 46.58 18.87
N LYS A 113 17.46 45.99 19.78
CA LYS A 113 16.21 46.58 20.29
C LYS A 113 16.43 47.83 21.15
N THR A 114 17.63 48.03 21.69
CA THR A 114 17.97 49.17 22.56
C THR A 114 18.58 50.35 21.82
N LEU A 115 18.96 50.16 20.55
CA LEU A 115 19.53 51.19 19.68
C LEU A 115 18.42 51.95 18.93
N ALA A 116 18.60 53.25 18.73
CA ALA A 116 17.63 54.08 18.02
C ALA A 116 17.40 53.57 16.57
N PRO A 117 16.14 53.53 16.07
CA PRO A 117 15.74 52.82 14.85
C PRO A 117 16.34 53.34 13.52
N THR A 118 17.24 54.32 13.56
CA THR A 118 17.77 55.01 12.36
C THR A 118 19.26 54.74 12.08
N SER A 119 19.93 53.84 12.83
CA SER A 119 21.31 53.46 12.47
C SER A 119 21.33 52.59 11.20
N PRO A 120 22.02 53.01 10.12
CA PRO A 120 22.15 52.23 8.89
C PRO A 120 22.95 50.93 9.07
N ASP A 121 23.70 50.79 10.17
CA ASP A 121 24.59 49.65 10.47
C ASP A 121 24.04 48.65 11.51
N ASP A 122 22.72 48.64 11.79
CA ASP A 122 22.16 47.69 12.78
C ASP A 122 22.19 46.22 12.26
N PRO A 123 22.89 45.30 12.95
CA PRO A 123 23.13 43.91 12.52
C PRO A 123 21.94 42.96 12.73
N CYS A 124 20.79 43.43 13.23
CA CYS A 124 19.63 42.59 13.57
C CYS A 124 19.15 41.71 12.41
N LEU A 125 19.05 42.26 11.20
CA LEU A 125 18.59 41.49 10.03
C LEU A 125 19.58 40.39 9.66
N ASP A 126 20.88 40.67 9.70
CA ASP A 126 21.93 39.67 9.45
C ASP A 126 21.92 38.57 10.51
N ALA A 127 21.67 38.94 11.78
CA ALA A 127 21.54 37.99 12.87
C ALA A 127 20.31 37.07 12.70
N LEU A 128 19.16 37.62 12.31
CA LEU A 128 17.97 36.83 11.98
C LEU A 128 18.22 35.89 10.79
N ARG A 129 18.97 36.34 9.78
CA ARG A 129 19.33 35.53 8.61
C ARG A 129 20.18 34.32 9.00
N ALA A 130 21.23 34.57 9.79
CA ALA A 130 22.09 33.52 10.31
C ALA A 130 21.30 32.57 11.23
N LEU A 131 20.47 33.11 12.13
CA LEU A 131 19.64 32.32 13.04
C LEU A 131 18.72 31.35 12.30
N GLY A 132 18.04 31.82 11.26
CA GLY A 132 17.17 30.99 10.44
C GLY A 132 17.88 29.75 9.87
N THR A 133 19.15 29.90 9.46
CA THR A 133 19.97 28.78 8.95
C THR A 133 20.52 27.89 10.05
N VAL A 134 20.90 28.46 11.20
CA VAL A 134 21.42 27.70 12.36
C VAL A 134 20.35 26.78 12.93
N VAL A 135 19.10 27.24 13.04
CA VAL A 135 18.02 26.45 13.67
C VAL A 135 17.36 25.43 12.73
N TYR A 136 17.52 25.58 11.40
CA TYR A 136 16.99 24.63 10.42
C TYR A 136 17.60 23.24 10.59
N GLU A 137 16.76 22.19 10.63
CA GLU A 137 17.11 20.81 10.99
C GLU A 137 17.76 20.60 12.39
N ASN A 138 17.94 21.67 13.19
CA ASN A 138 18.50 21.61 14.54
C ASN A 138 17.43 21.85 15.64
N GLY A 139 16.14 21.85 15.29
CA GLY A 139 15.05 22.20 16.22
C GLY A 139 14.99 21.34 17.50
N ALA A 140 15.26 20.04 17.41
CA ALA A 140 15.30 19.14 18.58
C ALA A 140 16.42 19.51 19.56
N VAL A 141 17.55 19.98 19.05
CA VAL A 141 18.73 20.35 19.84
C VAL A 141 18.50 21.72 20.50
N CYS A 142 17.68 22.58 19.89
CA CYS A 142 17.34 23.90 20.41
C CYS A 142 16.30 23.90 21.55
N ALA A 143 15.86 22.74 22.07
CA ALA A 143 14.76 22.63 23.03
C ALA A 143 14.91 23.53 24.27
N LYS A 144 16.11 23.66 24.81
CA LYS A 144 16.39 24.51 25.98
C LYS A 144 16.29 26.02 25.70
N TYR A 145 16.35 26.42 24.42
CA TYR A 145 16.30 27.82 23.98
C TYR A 145 14.93 28.23 23.43
N HIS A 146 13.97 27.30 23.29
CA HIS A 146 12.68 27.58 22.66
C HIS A 146 11.95 28.77 23.30
N SER A 147 11.86 28.82 24.63
CA SER A 147 11.19 29.93 25.34
C SER A 147 11.84 31.29 25.07
N GLU A 148 13.18 31.33 25.01
CA GLU A 148 13.93 32.56 24.76
C GLU A 148 13.83 33.00 23.29
N LEU A 149 13.89 32.05 22.36
CA LEU A 149 13.66 32.28 20.94
C LEU A 149 12.26 32.83 20.68
N LEU A 150 11.22 32.23 21.26
CA LEU A 150 9.85 32.71 21.13
C LEU A 150 9.67 34.12 21.70
N ALA A 151 10.23 34.40 22.87
CA ALA A 151 10.18 35.72 23.50
C ALA A 151 10.80 36.82 22.63
N VAL A 152 11.80 36.48 21.80
CA VAL A 152 12.44 37.43 20.88
C VAL A 152 11.70 37.56 19.55
N LEU A 153 11.19 36.45 18.99
CA LEU A 153 10.64 36.39 17.63
C LEU A 153 9.15 36.77 17.54
N ILE A 154 8.34 36.47 18.56
CA ILE A 154 6.90 36.77 18.58
C ILE A 154 6.61 38.29 18.52
N PRO A 155 7.30 39.16 19.28
CA PRO A 155 7.03 40.60 19.24
C PRO A 155 7.23 41.23 17.85
N MET A 156 8.08 40.63 17.00
CA MET A 156 8.32 41.08 15.62
C MET A 156 7.11 40.89 14.69
N GLN A 157 6.05 40.20 15.15
CA GLN A 157 4.82 39.97 14.39
C GLN A 157 3.78 41.09 14.55
N ALA A 158 3.91 41.95 15.57
CA ALA A 158 2.92 42.96 15.92
C ALA A 158 3.11 44.31 15.20
N VAL A 159 3.97 44.35 14.17
CA VAL A 159 4.49 45.60 13.60
C VAL A 159 3.64 46.11 12.42
N ASP A 160 3.36 47.42 12.41
CA ASP A 160 2.60 48.11 11.35
C ASP A 160 3.40 48.17 10.04
N GLY A 161 2.80 47.69 8.95
CA GLY A 161 3.47 47.40 7.67
C GLY A 161 3.90 48.60 6.81
N ARG A 162 4.20 49.77 7.40
CA ARG A 162 4.66 50.96 6.65
C ARG A 162 6.18 51.06 6.51
N ASP A 163 6.94 50.33 7.35
CA ASP A 163 8.41 50.33 7.33
C ASP A 163 8.94 49.03 6.67
N GLU A 164 9.65 49.18 5.55
CA GLU A 164 10.23 48.06 4.78
C GLU A 164 11.19 47.21 5.64
N ARG A 165 11.99 47.84 6.51
CA ARG A 165 12.95 47.15 7.38
C ARG A 165 12.23 46.24 8.37
N GLN A 166 11.13 46.73 8.94
CA GLN A 166 10.29 45.99 9.88
C GLN A 166 9.59 44.81 9.20
N MET A 167 9.13 44.98 7.95
CA MET A 167 8.55 43.88 7.15
C MET A 167 9.57 42.79 6.84
N VAL A 168 10.82 43.15 6.57
CA VAL A 168 11.91 42.19 6.38
C VAL A 168 12.21 41.43 7.68
N ALA A 169 12.27 42.12 8.83
CA ALA A 169 12.46 41.48 10.13
C ALA A 169 11.30 40.51 10.48
N ARG A 170 10.06 40.91 10.22
CA ARG A 170 8.85 40.09 10.39
C ARG A 170 8.92 38.81 9.55
N ARG A 171 9.31 38.92 8.28
CA ARG A 171 9.50 37.76 7.39
C ARG A 171 10.56 36.79 7.91
N MET A 172 11.73 37.31 8.29
CA MET A 172 12.87 36.48 8.72
C MET A 172 12.62 35.82 10.07
N SER A 173 11.92 36.50 10.97
CA SER A 173 11.48 35.89 12.24
C SER A 173 10.46 34.77 12.02
N LEU A 174 9.52 34.87 11.08
CA LEU A 174 8.65 33.74 10.70
C LEU A 174 9.45 32.54 10.18
N THR A 175 10.50 32.80 9.40
CA THR A 175 11.40 31.74 8.91
C THR A 175 12.10 31.04 10.06
N CYS A 176 12.60 31.81 11.04
CA CYS A 176 13.19 31.26 12.27
C CYS A 176 12.17 30.43 13.06
N LEU A 177 10.95 30.94 13.27
CA LEU A 177 9.87 30.25 13.98
C LEU A 177 9.49 28.92 13.32
N ALA A 178 9.42 28.86 11.99
CA ALA A 178 9.18 27.62 11.28
C ALA A 178 10.36 26.64 11.43
N ASN A 179 11.59 27.14 11.27
CA ASN A 179 12.79 26.31 11.27
C ASN A 179 13.09 25.68 12.64
N ILE A 180 12.76 26.34 13.76
CA ILE A 180 12.90 25.76 15.11
C ILE A 180 12.01 24.52 15.33
N CYS A 181 10.95 24.36 14.53
CA CYS A 181 10.06 23.19 14.60
C CYS A 181 10.59 21.98 13.81
N VAL A 182 11.52 22.17 12.89
CA VAL A 182 12.05 21.10 12.03
C VAL A 182 12.87 20.10 12.86
N LYS A 183 12.69 18.80 12.62
CA LYS A 183 13.27 17.68 13.39
C LYS A 183 12.85 17.59 14.88
N THR A 184 11.86 18.36 15.34
CA THR A 184 11.40 18.27 16.75
C THR A 184 10.58 17.01 17.04
N GLY A 185 10.00 16.38 16.01
CA GLY A 185 9.16 15.20 16.12
C GLY A 185 7.91 15.42 16.99
N ALA A 186 7.30 14.33 17.47
CA ALA A 186 6.07 14.40 18.28
C ALA A 186 6.25 15.12 19.63
N LYS A 187 7.48 15.18 20.16
CA LYS A 187 7.80 15.89 21.41
C LYS A 187 7.68 17.41 21.26
N GLY A 188 7.75 17.94 20.04
CA GLY A 188 7.60 19.35 19.73
C GLY A 188 6.16 19.83 19.53
N ALA A 189 5.13 19.02 19.80
CA ALA A 189 3.75 19.34 19.43
C ALA A 189 3.23 20.68 19.99
N ASN A 190 3.59 21.03 21.23
CA ASN A 190 3.18 22.30 21.84
C ASN A 190 3.82 23.50 21.13
N LEU A 191 5.13 23.43 20.86
CA LEU A 191 5.85 24.46 20.11
C LEU A 191 5.27 24.61 18.70
N GLN A 192 5.04 23.48 18.01
CA GLN A 192 4.47 23.46 16.67
C GLN A 192 3.11 24.15 16.64
N LYS A 193 2.25 23.92 17.64
CA LYS A 193 0.94 24.55 17.75
C LYS A 193 1.04 26.06 17.94
N GLU A 194 1.90 26.52 18.84
CA GLU A 194 2.10 27.96 19.06
C GLU A 194 2.65 28.68 17.82
N VAL A 195 3.63 28.07 17.15
CA VAL A 195 4.19 28.56 15.88
C VAL A 195 3.15 28.55 14.77
N LEU A 196 2.30 27.52 14.71
CA LEU A 196 1.24 27.40 13.71
C LEU A 196 0.24 28.56 13.79
N ASP A 197 -0.21 28.90 15.00
CA ASP A 197 -1.13 30.01 15.23
C ASP A 197 -0.55 31.34 14.72
N ILE A 198 0.75 31.56 14.93
CA ILE A 198 1.46 32.75 14.44
C ILE A 198 1.54 32.75 12.91
N LEU A 199 1.91 31.62 12.30
CA LEU A 199 1.99 31.50 10.84
C LEU A 199 0.63 31.74 10.18
N MET A 200 -0.45 31.18 10.72
CA MET A 200 -1.81 31.33 10.18
C MET A 200 -2.28 32.79 10.22
N ARG A 201 -1.97 33.55 11.28
CA ARG A 201 -2.30 34.99 11.38
C ARG A 201 -1.59 35.83 10.31
N ASN A 202 -0.40 35.41 9.90
CA ASN A 202 0.42 36.08 8.88
C ASN A 202 0.05 35.72 7.43
N LEU A 203 -1.04 34.97 7.19
CA LEU A 203 -1.59 34.72 5.86
C LEU A 203 -2.56 35.81 5.37
N THR A 204 -2.80 36.84 6.19
CA THR A 204 -3.71 37.95 5.90
C THR A 204 -2.94 39.20 5.47
N GLY A 205 -3.50 40.01 4.56
CA GLY A 205 -2.87 41.23 4.04
C GLY A 205 -3.17 41.49 2.55
N ASP A 206 -2.85 42.70 2.08
CA ASP A 206 -2.93 43.05 0.66
C ASP A 206 -1.74 42.46 -0.10
N LEU A 207 -1.99 41.52 -1.00
CA LEU A 207 -0.97 40.86 -1.83
C LEU A 207 -0.43 41.76 -2.95
N ARG A 208 -0.96 42.98 -3.13
CA ARG A 208 -0.35 43.99 -4.01
C ARG A 208 0.92 44.60 -3.38
N ASP A 209 0.98 44.62 -2.06
CA ASP A 209 2.14 45.10 -1.30
C ASP A 209 3.28 44.08 -1.31
N GLU A 210 4.50 44.53 -1.62
CA GLU A 210 5.67 43.66 -1.73
C GLU A 210 6.07 43.06 -0.39
N GLY A 211 5.96 43.82 0.70
CA GLY A 211 6.27 43.37 2.06
C GLY A 211 5.33 42.22 2.47
N ASN A 212 4.03 42.45 2.37
CA ASN A 212 3.00 41.48 2.71
C ASN A 212 3.13 40.20 1.88
N THR A 213 3.37 40.32 0.57
CA THR A 213 3.59 39.16 -0.31
C THR A 213 4.72 38.26 0.18
N LYS A 214 5.84 38.85 0.59
CA LYS A 214 7.00 38.12 1.11
C LYS A 214 6.73 37.49 2.49
N VAL A 215 5.96 38.17 3.35
CA VAL A 215 5.53 37.66 4.66
C VAL A 215 4.61 36.44 4.48
N VAL A 216 3.57 36.55 3.66
CA VAL A 216 2.63 35.45 3.35
C VAL A 216 3.38 34.26 2.73
N SER A 217 4.30 34.53 1.80
CA SER A 217 5.15 33.50 1.19
C SER A 217 5.96 32.71 2.23
N SER A 218 6.50 33.40 3.24
CA SER A 218 7.30 32.76 4.30
C SER A 218 6.42 32.01 5.30
N ALA A 219 5.23 32.55 5.59
CA ALA A 219 4.23 31.87 6.42
C ALA A 219 3.76 30.55 5.77
N LEU A 220 3.49 30.53 4.47
CA LEU A 220 3.10 29.32 3.73
C LEU A 220 4.20 28.26 3.75
N ARG A 221 5.47 28.66 3.55
CA ARG A 221 6.61 27.74 3.69
C ARG A 221 6.72 27.20 5.10
N GLY A 222 6.50 28.04 6.12
CA GLY A 222 6.49 27.60 7.50
C GLY A 222 5.43 26.54 7.78
N ILE A 223 4.19 26.77 7.32
CA ILE A 223 3.09 25.81 7.46
C ILE A 223 3.41 24.50 6.73
N GLN A 224 3.99 24.58 5.52
CA GLN A 224 4.47 23.42 4.78
C GLN A 224 5.46 22.58 5.61
N LEU A 225 6.46 23.22 6.23
CA LEU A 225 7.45 22.53 7.09
C LEU A 225 6.77 21.87 8.30
N LEU A 226 5.85 22.57 8.96
CA LEU A 226 5.10 22.04 10.10
C LEU A 226 4.26 20.81 9.72
N ILE A 227 3.54 20.84 8.59
CA ILE A 227 2.76 19.69 8.10
C ILE A 227 3.66 18.47 7.82
N ASN A 228 4.86 18.71 7.26
CA ASN A 228 5.82 17.63 6.98
C ASN A 228 6.37 16.99 8.26
N GLU A 229 6.55 17.77 9.33
CA GLU A 229 6.99 17.27 10.64
C GLU A 229 5.86 16.57 11.41
N ASN A 230 4.64 17.11 11.35
CA ASN A 230 3.49 16.59 12.06
C ASN A 230 2.24 16.60 11.18
N LYS A 231 1.93 15.44 10.60
CA LYS A 231 0.78 15.24 9.71
C LYS A 231 -0.59 15.51 10.36
N ALA A 232 -0.68 15.55 11.70
CA ALA A 232 -1.93 15.88 12.39
C ALA A 232 -2.34 17.34 12.17
N ILE A 233 -1.37 18.25 11.97
CA ILE A 233 -1.62 19.68 11.71
C ILE A 233 -2.51 19.89 10.48
N ALA A 234 -2.42 19.01 9.48
CA ALA A 234 -3.27 19.05 8.29
C ALA A 234 -4.77 19.11 8.64
N GLN A 235 -5.20 18.35 9.65
CA GLN A 235 -6.59 18.32 10.12
C GLN A 235 -7.03 19.67 10.72
N GLU A 236 -6.12 20.35 11.41
CA GLU A 236 -6.41 21.60 12.12
C GLU A 236 -6.53 22.78 11.17
N VAL A 237 -5.73 22.82 10.10
CA VAL A 237 -5.65 23.99 9.21
C VAL A 237 -6.46 23.89 7.92
N VAL A 238 -6.85 22.69 7.47
CA VAL A 238 -7.40 22.46 6.12
C VAL A 238 -8.55 23.42 5.78
N THR A 239 -9.50 23.63 6.70
CA THR A 239 -10.70 24.45 6.45
C THR A 239 -10.37 25.93 6.21
N ALA A 240 -9.44 26.49 6.99
CA ALA A 240 -9.02 27.88 6.89
C ALA A 240 -7.98 28.11 5.77
N LEU A 241 -7.13 27.11 5.52
CA LEU A 241 -6.01 27.22 4.60
C LEU A 241 -6.45 27.02 3.14
N VAL A 242 -7.41 26.13 2.87
CA VAL A 242 -7.86 25.81 1.51
C VAL A 242 -8.28 27.04 0.68
N PRO A 243 -9.12 27.98 1.17
CA PRO A 243 -9.51 29.16 0.40
C PRO A 243 -8.32 30.08 0.07
N ILE A 244 -7.35 30.17 0.98
CA ILE A 244 -6.14 30.98 0.81
C ILE A 244 -5.25 30.35 -0.26
N LEU A 245 -5.04 29.02 -0.16
CA LEU A 245 -4.27 28.26 -1.14
C LEU A 245 -4.93 28.32 -2.52
N GLN A 246 -6.25 28.16 -2.63
CA GLN A 246 -6.97 28.29 -3.90
C GLN A 246 -6.69 29.66 -4.54
N ARG A 247 -6.86 30.75 -3.77
CA ARG A 247 -6.68 32.11 -4.25
C ARG A 247 -5.25 32.40 -4.72
N ILE A 248 -4.23 31.80 -4.11
CA ILE A 248 -2.82 32.07 -4.41
C ILE A 248 -2.27 31.09 -5.45
N ALA A 249 -2.50 29.80 -5.26
CA ALA A 249 -1.96 28.73 -6.10
C ALA A 249 -2.51 28.76 -7.53
N LEU A 250 -3.75 29.18 -7.71
CA LEU A 250 -4.45 29.17 -9.01
C LEU A 250 -4.40 30.51 -9.76
N GLN A 251 -3.56 31.46 -9.31
CA GLN A 251 -3.37 32.71 -10.05
C GLN A 251 -2.62 32.45 -11.35
N THR A 252 -3.30 32.54 -12.49
CA THR A 252 -2.63 32.59 -13.79
C THR A 252 -2.47 34.07 -14.19
N PRO A 253 -1.24 34.54 -14.49
CA PRO A 253 -1.07 35.86 -15.08
C PRO A 253 -1.79 35.90 -16.44
N ALA A 254 -2.42 37.03 -16.76
CA ALA A 254 -3.04 37.25 -18.08
C ALA A 254 -1.95 37.24 -19.16
N ALA A 255 -1.64 36.07 -19.73
CA ALA A 255 -0.68 35.92 -20.82
C ALA A 255 -1.41 36.02 -22.17
N THR A 256 -0.86 36.79 -23.09
CA THR A 256 -1.28 36.76 -24.50
C THR A 256 -0.74 35.48 -25.18
N PRO A 257 -1.49 34.83 -26.08
CA PRO A 257 -1.11 33.54 -26.68
C PRO A 257 0.27 33.51 -27.35
N SER A 258 0.72 34.66 -27.89
CA SER A 258 2.03 34.81 -28.53
C SER A 258 3.21 34.71 -27.55
N ALA A 259 3.01 35.09 -26.28
CA ALA A 259 4.06 35.02 -25.26
C ALA A 259 4.30 33.58 -24.76
N VAL A 260 3.25 32.76 -24.66
CA VAL A 260 3.33 31.38 -24.14
C VAL A 260 4.20 30.48 -25.03
N ALA A 261 4.11 30.63 -26.36
CA ALA A 261 4.90 29.87 -27.31
C ALA A 261 6.41 30.21 -27.29
N ALA A 262 6.76 31.46 -27.00
CA ALA A 262 8.17 31.89 -26.89
C ALA A 262 8.82 31.47 -25.55
N ILE A 263 8.02 31.36 -24.48
CA ILE A 263 8.48 31.03 -23.12
C ILE A 263 8.82 29.53 -22.96
N LYS A 264 8.16 28.65 -23.73
CA LYS A 264 8.43 27.20 -23.71
C LYS A 264 9.69 26.79 -24.50
N GLN A 265 10.59 27.69 -24.91
CA GLN A 265 11.87 27.27 -25.51
C GLN A 265 12.92 26.96 -24.42
N PRO A 266 13.57 25.79 -24.44
CA PRO A 266 14.63 25.49 -23.49
C PRO A 266 15.81 26.44 -23.69
N ALA A 267 16.17 27.21 -22.65
CA ALA A 267 17.37 28.02 -22.67
C ALA A 267 18.59 27.11 -22.86
N ARG A 268 19.43 27.40 -23.86
CA ARG A 268 20.59 26.57 -24.27
C ARG A 268 21.63 26.26 -23.16
N ARG A 269 21.47 26.77 -21.93
CA ARG A 269 22.40 26.57 -20.81
C ARG A 269 21.69 26.62 -19.44
N SER A 270 20.91 25.59 -19.09
CA SER A 270 20.77 25.07 -17.70
C SER A 270 19.71 23.97 -17.66
N MET A 271 20.13 22.70 -17.62
CA MET A 271 19.26 21.51 -17.56
C MET A 271 18.82 21.11 -16.13
N ALA A 272 19.01 21.97 -15.14
CA ALA A 272 18.63 21.67 -13.76
C ALA A 272 17.41 22.51 -13.35
N ILE A 273 16.36 21.86 -12.82
CA ILE A 273 15.39 22.55 -11.96
C ILE A 273 16.18 22.98 -10.71
N PRO A 274 16.41 24.27 -10.46
CA PRO A 274 17.25 24.71 -9.35
C PRO A 274 16.67 24.29 -8.00
N SER A 275 17.54 23.96 -7.06
CA SER A 275 17.25 23.62 -5.67
C SER A 275 16.23 24.58 -5.03
N ASP A 276 15.40 24.02 -4.14
CA ASP A 276 14.34 24.65 -3.32
C ASP A 276 14.87 25.67 -2.27
N SER A 277 16.09 26.18 -2.47
CA SER A 277 16.78 27.07 -1.54
C SER A 277 16.30 28.51 -1.70
N GLU A 278 15.97 29.15 -0.58
CA GLU A 278 15.54 30.54 -0.50
C GLU A 278 16.54 31.57 -1.04
N LEU A 279 17.78 31.11 -1.30
CA LEU A 279 18.98 31.91 -1.55
C LEU A 279 19.36 32.00 -3.03
N SER A 280 18.62 31.34 -3.92
CA SER A 280 18.79 31.51 -5.36
C SER A 280 17.95 32.71 -5.82
N ASP A 281 18.56 33.89 -5.86
CA ASP A 281 17.93 35.08 -6.43
C ASP A 281 17.69 34.90 -7.94
N GLY A 282 16.41 34.87 -8.32
CA GLY A 282 15.88 35.17 -9.66
C GLY A 282 16.11 34.15 -10.76
N GLU A 283 15.05 33.81 -11.50
CA GLU A 283 15.24 33.34 -12.89
C GLU A 283 15.70 34.53 -13.74
N PRO A 284 16.91 34.49 -14.33
CA PRO A 284 17.44 35.63 -15.07
C PRO A 284 16.53 36.00 -16.24
N GLY A 285 16.10 37.27 -16.30
CA GLY A 285 15.31 37.82 -17.40
C GLY A 285 13.83 38.12 -17.10
N LEU A 286 13.28 37.69 -15.95
CA LEU A 286 11.91 38.04 -15.55
C LEU A 286 11.85 39.33 -14.70
N PRO A 287 10.81 40.18 -14.85
CA PRO A 287 10.60 41.34 -13.98
C PRO A 287 10.50 40.92 -12.50
N ARG A 288 11.06 41.74 -11.59
CA ARG A 288 11.09 41.47 -10.14
C ARG A 288 9.72 41.14 -9.53
N ASN A 289 8.66 41.83 -9.96
CA ASN A 289 7.29 41.57 -9.49
C ASN A 289 6.82 40.17 -9.90
N ARG A 290 7.15 39.74 -11.13
CA ARG A 290 6.76 38.44 -11.67
C ARG A 290 7.51 37.29 -10.98
N GLN A 291 8.81 37.49 -10.68
CA GLN A 291 9.59 36.54 -9.87
C GLN A 291 9.02 36.39 -8.46
N ARG A 292 8.61 37.50 -7.84
CA ARG A 292 7.99 37.51 -6.51
C ARG A 292 6.66 36.75 -6.51
N ASP A 293 5.80 37.01 -7.48
CA ASP A 293 4.48 36.39 -7.57
C ASP A 293 4.61 34.88 -7.84
N ASN A 294 5.54 34.48 -8.73
CA ASN A 294 5.85 33.07 -8.98
C ASN A 294 6.38 32.34 -7.73
N ARG A 295 7.18 33.02 -6.88
CA ARG A 295 7.64 32.45 -5.60
C ARG A 295 6.50 32.25 -4.60
N LEU A 296 5.61 33.24 -4.48
CA LEU A 296 4.43 33.12 -3.61
C LEU A 296 3.54 31.96 -4.09
N GLN A 297 3.27 31.89 -5.39
CA GLN A 297 2.46 30.83 -5.99
C GLN A 297 3.08 29.44 -5.79
N LEU A 298 4.40 29.30 -6.00
CA LEU A 298 5.12 28.05 -5.76
C LEU A 298 4.99 27.60 -4.29
N ASN A 299 5.17 28.50 -3.32
CA ASN A 299 5.03 28.15 -1.91
C ASN A 299 3.60 27.74 -1.54
N ALA A 300 2.57 28.34 -2.18
CA ALA A 300 1.20 27.88 -2.02
C ALA A 300 0.99 26.47 -2.59
N LEU A 301 1.52 26.18 -3.77
CA LEU A 301 1.44 24.85 -4.40
C LEU A 301 2.16 23.78 -3.57
N LEU A 302 3.34 24.07 -3.04
CA LEU A 302 4.09 23.16 -2.18
C LEU A 302 3.39 22.93 -0.82
N CYS A 303 2.78 23.98 -0.25
CA CYS A 303 1.96 23.86 0.94
C CYS A 303 0.72 22.97 0.69
N LEU A 304 0.04 23.18 -0.44
CA LEU A 304 -1.08 22.36 -0.89
C LEU A 304 -0.67 20.89 -1.11
N GLN A 305 0.50 20.66 -1.71
CA GLN A 305 1.06 19.32 -1.88
C GLN A 305 1.32 18.64 -0.53
N SER A 306 1.95 19.32 0.42
CA SER A 306 2.20 18.79 1.77
C SER A 306 0.89 18.45 2.49
N LEU A 307 -0.14 19.29 2.34
CA LEU A 307 -1.47 19.05 2.89
C LEU A 307 -2.09 17.75 2.31
N ALA A 308 -2.03 17.58 0.99
CA ALA A 308 -2.53 16.39 0.31
C ALA A 308 -1.75 15.11 0.70
N LYS A 309 -0.41 15.17 0.75
CA LYS A 309 0.44 14.04 1.19
C LYS A 309 0.23 13.66 2.66
N ALA A 310 -0.12 14.63 3.50
CA ALA A 310 -0.40 14.37 4.90
C ALA A 310 -1.73 13.61 5.07
N GLN A 311 -2.82 14.11 4.49
CA GLN A 311 -4.16 13.54 4.63
C GLN A 311 -5.08 13.83 3.42
N ALA A 312 -4.84 13.15 2.28
CA ALA A 312 -5.57 13.37 1.02
C ALA A 312 -7.11 13.35 1.15
N LYS A 313 -7.65 12.49 2.03
CA LYS A 313 -9.10 12.37 2.26
C LYS A 313 -9.76 13.65 2.77
N LEU A 314 -9.01 14.52 3.45
CA LEU A 314 -9.52 15.81 3.91
C LEU A 314 -9.77 16.79 2.77
N LEU A 315 -9.14 16.56 1.62
CA LEU A 315 -9.26 17.42 0.45
C LEU A 315 -10.38 16.99 -0.49
N PHE A 316 -10.94 15.78 -0.38
CA PHE A 316 -12.03 15.32 -1.26
C PHE A 316 -13.22 16.31 -1.32
N PRO A 317 -13.69 16.89 -0.20
CA PRO A 317 -14.76 17.89 -0.24
C PRO A 317 -14.35 19.21 -0.92
N TYR A 318 -13.08 19.42 -1.19
CA TYR A 318 -12.52 20.66 -1.76
C TYR A 318 -11.92 20.45 -3.16
N TRP A 319 -12.01 19.25 -3.75
CA TRP A 319 -11.41 18.97 -5.06
C TRP A 319 -11.89 19.91 -6.17
N PHE A 320 -13.19 20.25 -6.18
CA PHE A 320 -13.76 21.20 -7.14
C PHE A 320 -13.14 22.62 -7.07
N ARG A 321 -12.41 22.94 -5.99
CA ARG A 321 -11.71 24.23 -5.87
C ARG A 321 -10.37 24.27 -6.58
N PHE A 322 -9.76 23.10 -6.85
CA PHE A 322 -8.40 22.97 -7.39
C PHE A 322 -8.34 22.18 -8.68
N LEU A 323 -9.33 21.33 -8.94
CA LEU A 323 -9.47 20.53 -10.15
C LEU A 323 -10.57 21.13 -11.03
N PRO A 324 -10.58 20.87 -12.35
CA PRO A 324 -11.61 21.39 -13.24
C PRO A 324 -13.02 21.12 -12.69
N ASP A 325 -13.85 22.18 -12.59
CA ASP A 325 -15.28 22.01 -12.28
C ASP A 325 -16.06 21.82 -13.59
N PRO A 326 -16.74 20.68 -13.78
CA PRO A 326 -17.57 20.44 -14.96
C PRO A 326 -18.62 21.51 -15.22
N VAL A 327 -19.09 22.21 -14.17
CA VAL A 327 -20.12 23.26 -14.29
C VAL A 327 -19.55 24.57 -14.85
N GLU A 328 -18.34 24.95 -14.41
CA GLU A 328 -17.68 26.18 -14.89
C GLU A 328 -16.91 25.96 -16.21
N GLY A 329 -16.73 24.69 -16.59
CA GLY A 329 -16.03 24.28 -17.80
C GLY A 329 -14.49 24.33 -17.68
N PRO A 330 -13.77 23.97 -18.75
CA PRO A 330 -12.31 23.84 -18.78
C PRO A 330 -11.54 25.16 -18.58
N SER A 331 -12.25 26.30 -18.59
CA SER A 331 -11.66 27.64 -18.45
C SER A 331 -11.50 28.07 -16.99
N SER A 332 -12.07 27.32 -16.03
CA SER A 332 -11.92 27.61 -14.61
C SER A 332 -10.46 27.41 -14.15
N PRO A 333 -9.88 28.32 -13.34
CA PRO A 333 -8.53 28.14 -12.82
C PRO A 333 -8.41 26.84 -12.03
N SER A 334 -7.43 26.01 -12.38
CA SER A 334 -7.19 24.71 -11.77
C SER A 334 -5.69 24.40 -11.74
N LEU A 335 -5.29 23.36 -11.02
CA LEU A 335 -3.90 22.89 -11.02
C LEU A 335 -3.43 22.53 -12.44
N ILE A 336 -4.35 22.07 -13.29
CA ILE A 336 -4.06 21.73 -14.70
C ILE A 336 -3.81 22.98 -15.52
N SER A 337 -4.62 24.03 -15.37
CA SER A 337 -4.38 25.28 -16.10
C SER A 337 -3.07 25.93 -15.65
N VAL A 338 -2.75 25.92 -14.34
CA VAL A 338 -1.44 26.40 -13.85
C VAL A 338 -0.29 25.56 -14.41
N MET A 339 -0.44 24.23 -14.44
CA MET A 339 0.55 23.31 -15.01
C MET A 339 0.76 23.53 -16.51
N ARG A 340 -0.25 23.95 -17.29
CA ARG A 340 -0.10 24.17 -18.73
C ARG A 340 0.33 25.60 -19.09
N ASP A 341 -0.21 26.58 -18.38
CA ASP A 341 -0.25 27.99 -18.79
C ASP A 341 0.74 28.87 -18.01
N SER A 342 1.29 28.40 -16.88
CA SER A 342 2.30 29.17 -16.13
C SER A 342 3.62 29.31 -16.89
N ASP A 343 4.20 30.50 -16.82
CA ASP A 343 5.46 30.83 -17.46
C ASP A 343 6.68 30.22 -16.75
N SER A 344 6.60 30.02 -15.43
CA SER A 344 7.68 29.46 -14.64
C SER A 344 7.62 27.93 -14.63
N PRO A 345 8.66 27.23 -15.11
CA PRO A 345 8.75 25.77 -15.03
C PRO A 345 8.66 25.26 -13.58
N LYS A 346 9.12 26.04 -12.60
CA LYS A 346 9.01 25.70 -11.17
C LYS A 346 7.56 25.68 -10.69
N VAL A 347 6.76 26.68 -11.11
CA VAL A 347 5.34 26.75 -10.77
C VAL A 347 4.57 25.62 -11.45
N ARG A 348 4.83 25.36 -12.74
CA ARG A 348 4.24 24.20 -13.45
C ARG A 348 4.58 22.88 -12.75
N HIS A 349 5.84 22.70 -12.35
CA HIS A 349 6.27 21.54 -11.57
C HIS A 349 5.54 21.44 -10.22
N GLY A 350 5.41 22.54 -9.48
CA GLY A 350 4.66 22.58 -8.22
C GLY A 350 3.19 22.20 -8.40
N ALA A 351 2.55 22.63 -9.48
CA ALA A 351 1.17 22.28 -9.82
C ALA A 351 1.02 20.81 -10.18
N CYS A 352 1.90 20.27 -11.03
CA CYS A 352 1.95 18.84 -11.32
C CYS A 352 2.16 18.01 -10.04
N ALA A 353 3.07 18.44 -9.16
CA ALA A 353 3.39 17.73 -7.94
C ALA A 353 2.26 17.77 -6.89
N ALA A 354 1.48 18.85 -6.85
CA ALA A 354 0.26 18.95 -6.05
C ALA A 354 -0.88 18.07 -6.62
N LEU A 355 -1.09 18.08 -7.95
CA LEU A 355 -2.07 17.23 -8.62
C LEU A 355 -1.79 15.73 -8.37
N MET A 356 -0.53 15.31 -8.50
CA MET A 356 -0.13 13.95 -8.14
C MET A 356 -0.49 13.59 -6.71
N ALA A 357 -0.28 14.50 -5.75
CA ALA A 357 -0.58 14.26 -4.35
C ALA A 357 -2.10 14.19 -4.06
N PHE A 358 -2.93 14.86 -4.86
CA PHE A 358 -4.39 14.71 -4.80
C PHE A 358 -4.83 13.33 -5.29
N LEU A 359 -4.26 12.88 -6.41
CA LEU A 359 -4.65 11.64 -7.07
C LEU A 359 -4.12 10.39 -6.36
N ASP A 360 -2.96 10.46 -5.71
CA ASP A 360 -2.36 9.31 -5.05
C ASP A 360 -3.23 8.76 -3.90
N GLY A 361 -3.51 7.46 -3.93
CA GLY A 361 -4.39 6.79 -2.96
C GLY A 361 -5.89 7.11 -3.08
N SER A 362 -6.32 7.81 -4.13
CA SER A 362 -7.72 8.21 -4.34
C SER A 362 -8.61 7.15 -4.99
N LYS A 363 -8.08 5.97 -5.35
CA LYS A 363 -8.81 4.91 -6.07
C LYS A 363 -10.20 4.58 -5.52
N GLN A 364 -10.34 4.46 -4.20
CA GLN A 364 -11.64 4.14 -3.58
C GLN A 364 -12.65 5.27 -3.77
N TYR A 365 -12.20 6.53 -3.75
CA TYR A 365 -13.06 7.69 -3.97
C TYR A 365 -13.45 7.81 -5.45
N LEU A 366 -12.49 7.62 -6.36
CA LEU A 366 -12.72 7.68 -7.80
C LEU A 366 -13.51 6.48 -8.35
N SER A 367 -13.55 5.34 -7.65
CA SER A 367 -14.25 4.13 -8.14
C SER A 367 -15.76 4.25 -8.31
N VAL A 368 -16.37 5.34 -7.82
CA VAL A 368 -17.79 5.62 -8.02
C VAL A 368 -18.06 6.43 -9.29
N ALA A 369 -17.04 6.92 -9.98
CA ALA A 369 -17.18 7.68 -11.21
C ALA A 369 -17.81 6.80 -12.31
N GLU A 370 -18.80 7.34 -13.01
CA GLU A 370 -19.53 6.64 -14.07
C GLU A 370 -19.96 7.64 -15.15
N ASP A 371 -19.56 7.38 -16.41
CA ASP A 371 -19.92 8.23 -17.54
C ASP A 371 -21.41 8.06 -17.90
N SER A 372 -22.12 9.18 -18.03
CA SER A 372 -23.58 9.26 -18.27
C SER A 372 -24.07 8.53 -19.52
N SER A 373 -23.21 8.35 -20.53
CA SER A 373 -23.49 7.57 -21.75
C SER A 373 -23.70 6.07 -21.50
N THR A 374 -23.30 5.57 -20.33
CA THR A 374 -23.45 4.17 -19.91
C THR A 374 -24.79 3.94 -19.20
N SER A 375 -25.45 5.03 -18.77
CA SER A 375 -26.78 5.04 -18.16
C SER A 375 -27.87 5.13 -19.24
N ARG A 376 -28.86 4.23 -19.19
CA ARG A 376 -29.99 4.18 -20.16
C ARG A 376 -31.06 5.26 -19.93
N GLN A 377 -30.89 6.19 -18.98
CA GLN A 377 -31.91 7.20 -18.64
C GLN A 377 -31.26 8.55 -18.29
N PRO A 378 -31.59 9.65 -18.99
CA PRO A 378 -31.15 10.99 -18.62
C PRO A 378 -31.94 11.49 -17.39
N THR A 379 -31.25 11.71 -16.27
CA THR A 379 -31.85 12.27 -15.05
C THR A 379 -31.61 13.77 -14.95
N SER A 380 -32.59 14.55 -14.48
CA SER A 380 -32.48 16.00 -14.23
C SER A 380 -31.56 16.39 -13.05
N PHE A 381 -30.96 15.40 -12.38
CA PHE A 381 -30.04 15.55 -11.26
C PHE A 381 -28.66 14.98 -11.63
N THR A 382 -27.60 15.77 -11.52
CA THR A 382 -26.22 15.30 -11.68
C THR A 382 -25.76 14.60 -10.40
N SER A 383 -25.61 13.29 -10.46
CA SER A 383 -25.08 12.51 -9.34
C SER A 383 -23.60 12.84 -9.07
N LEU A 384 -23.12 12.52 -7.87
CA LEU A 384 -21.69 12.58 -7.55
C LEU A 384 -20.86 11.71 -8.51
N SER A 385 -21.39 10.55 -8.93
CA SER A 385 -20.73 9.65 -9.89
C SER A 385 -20.53 10.31 -11.26
N ALA A 386 -21.55 10.98 -11.79
CA ALA A 386 -21.47 11.69 -13.06
C ALA A 386 -20.53 12.90 -12.96
N LYS A 387 -20.61 13.69 -11.88
CA LYS A 387 -19.71 14.85 -11.67
C LYS A 387 -18.25 14.42 -11.57
N LEU A 388 -17.95 13.30 -10.90
CA LEU A 388 -16.59 12.77 -10.81
C LEU A 388 -16.11 12.22 -12.16
N ALA A 389 -16.97 11.60 -12.96
CA ALA A 389 -16.61 11.14 -14.30
C ALA A 389 -16.25 12.32 -15.25
N GLU A 390 -17.07 13.38 -15.24
CA GLU A 390 -16.78 14.60 -16.00
C GLU A 390 -15.48 15.26 -15.53
N GLN A 391 -15.25 15.34 -14.22
CA GLN A 391 -13.99 15.87 -13.68
C GLN A 391 -12.79 15.00 -14.08
N LEU A 392 -12.92 13.66 -14.08
CA LEU A 392 -11.87 12.75 -14.56
C LEU A 392 -11.58 12.92 -16.05
N ARG A 393 -12.61 13.15 -16.87
CA ARG A 393 -12.45 13.46 -18.30
C ARG A 393 -11.58 14.70 -18.50
N GLU A 394 -11.94 15.80 -17.82
CA GLU A 394 -11.19 17.05 -17.89
C GLU A 394 -9.75 16.90 -17.36
N ILE A 395 -9.55 16.09 -16.31
CA ILE A 395 -8.20 15.79 -15.80
C ILE A 395 -7.37 15.03 -16.82
N HIS A 396 -7.96 14.00 -17.46
CA HIS A 396 -7.29 13.24 -18.51
C HIS A 396 -6.91 14.12 -19.71
N GLU A 397 -7.87 14.85 -20.28
CA GLU A 397 -7.65 15.72 -21.44
C GLU A 397 -6.61 16.81 -21.15
N GLY A 398 -6.72 17.46 -19.99
CA GLY A 398 -5.81 18.50 -19.55
C GLY A 398 -4.38 18.01 -19.35
N LEU A 399 -4.20 16.84 -18.73
CA LEU A 399 -2.88 16.25 -18.50
C LEU A 399 -2.24 15.72 -19.79
N ILE A 400 -3.03 15.11 -20.69
CA ILE A 400 -2.56 14.71 -22.02
C ILE A 400 -2.08 15.93 -22.81
N THR A 401 -2.82 17.03 -22.73
CA THR A 401 -2.44 18.30 -23.39
C THR A 401 -1.15 18.86 -22.80
N ALA A 402 -0.99 18.86 -21.46
CA ALA A 402 0.24 19.29 -20.81
C ALA A 402 1.45 18.48 -21.29
N VAL A 403 1.35 17.14 -21.26
CA VAL A 403 2.39 16.22 -21.76
C VAL A 403 2.70 16.47 -23.24
N LYS A 404 1.72 16.85 -24.06
CA LYS A 404 1.90 17.15 -25.50
C LYS A 404 2.62 18.47 -25.75
N GLU A 405 2.48 19.45 -24.88
CA GLU A 405 3.04 20.79 -25.07
C GLU A 405 4.32 21.07 -24.29
N GLU A 406 4.63 20.28 -23.26
CA GLU A 406 5.81 20.52 -22.42
C GLU A 406 7.11 20.23 -23.16
N THR A 407 8.08 21.11 -22.95
CA THR A 407 9.37 21.14 -23.64
C THR A 407 10.54 20.95 -22.68
N TRP A 408 10.32 21.13 -21.37
CA TRP A 408 11.32 20.90 -20.32
C TRP A 408 11.35 19.41 -19.95
N PRO A 409 12.44 18.68 -20.24
CA PRO A 409 12.45 17.22 -20.11
C PRO A 409 12.13 16.69 -18.71
N LEU A 410 12.67 17.34 -17.67
CA LEU A 410 12.42 16.97 -16.28
C LEU A 410 10.95 17.15 -15.86
N LEU A 411 10.29 18.16 -16.39
CA LEU A 411 8.87 18.41 -16.11
C LEU A 411 7.98 17.47 -16.93
N LEU A 412 8.30 17.26 -18.21
CA LEU A 412 7.61 16.28 -19.06
C LEU A 412 7.64 14.87 -18.46
N ALA A 413 8.79 14.43 -17.95
CA ALA A 413 8.89 13.15 -17.22
C ALA A 413 8.02 13.13 -15.96
N GLN A 414 7.88 14.25 -15.25
CA GLN A 414 7.01 14.37 -14.08
C GLN A 414 5.52 14.35 -14.45
N GLU A 415 5.13 14.97 -15.56
CA GLU A 415 3.75 14.96 -16.06
C GLU A 415 3.33 13.55 -16.52
N LEU A 416 4.22 12.80 -17.17
CA LEU A 416 4.02 11.37 -17.48
C LEU A 416 3.83 10.53 -16.21
N ARG A 417 4.58 10.82 -15.14
CA ARG A 417 4.38 10.18 -13.83
C ARG A 417 3.05 10.58 -13.20
N CYS A 418 2.61 11.83 -13.38
CA CYS A 418 1.28 12.26 -12.97
C CYS A 418 0.19 11.49 -13.70
N LEU A 419 0.35 11.26 -15.01
CA LEU A 419 -0.56 10.46 -15.81
C LEU A 419 -0.58 9.00 -15.32
N THR A 420 0.58 8.46 -14.95
CA THR A 420 0.69 7.14 -14.33
C THR A 420 -0.09 7.05 -13.01
N VAL A 421 0.00 8.07 -12.15
CA VAL A 421 -0.75 8.12 -10.87
C VAL A 421 -2.25 8.19 -11.11
N LEU A 422 -2.70 9.00 -12.08
CA LEU A 422 -4.10 9.07 -12.49
C LEU A 422 -4.61 7.68 -12.91
N VAL A 423 -3.91 7.03 -13.85
CA VAL A 423 -4.28 5.71 -14.38
C VAL A 423 -4.39 4.65 -13.26
N LYS A 424 -3.44 4.61 -12.32
CA LYS A 424 -3.45 3.65 -11.20
C LYS A 424 -4.64 3.84 -10.25
N ASN A 425 -5.21 5.05 -10.19
CA ASN A 425 -6.32 5.39 -9.31
C ASN A 425 -7.68 5.43 -10.02
N CYS A 426 -7.73 5.28 -11.34
CA CYS A 426 -8.98 5.18 -12.09
C CYS A 426 -9.49 3.73 -12.19
N THR A 427 -10.81 3.56 -12.22
CA THR A 427 -11.50 2.30 -12.56
C THR A 427 -12.16 2.47 -13.92
N TYR A 428 -11.50 1.98 -14.96
CA TYR A 428 -11.90 2.23 -16.36
C TYR A 428 -13.08 1.39 -16.84
N ASP A 429 -13.60 0.45 -16.04
CA ASP A 429 -14.76 -0.39 -16.40
C ASP A 429 -16.05 0.40 -16.63
N ARG A 430 -16.13 1.63 -16.11
CA ARG A 430 -17.32 2.51 -16.15
C ARG A 430 -17.06 3.86 -16.83
N LEU A 431 -15.88 4.00 -17.44
CA LEU A 431 -15.43 5.22 -18.09
C LEU A 431 -15.28 4.98 -19.61
N GLN A 432 -15.29 6.06 -20.38
CA GLN A 432 -15.07 6.00 -21.81
C GLN A 432 -13.68 5.40 -22.16
N PRO A 433 -13.60 4.45 -23.11
CA PRO A 433 -12.32 3.85 -23.53
C PRO A 433 -11.29 4.86 -24.05
N SER A 434 -11.76 5.99 -24.61
CA SER A 434 -10.92 7.05 -25.17
C SER A 434 -9.94 7.65 -24.17
N TYR A 435 -10.30 7.73 -22.88
CA TYR A 435 -9.41 8.28 -21.85
C TYR A 435 -8.10 7.51 -21.76
N ARG A 436 -8.22 6.18 -21.80
CA ARG A 436 -7.08 5.26 -21.73
C ARG A 436 -6.34 5.15 -23.06
N GLN A 437 -7.05 5.14 -24.18
CA GLN A 437 -6.44 5.10 -25.52
C GLN A 437 -5.62 6.35 -25.81
N ASN A 438 -6.12 7.53 -25.47
CA ASN A 438 -5.40 8.78 -25.67
C ASN A 438 -4.19 8.88 -24.73
N ALA A 439 -4.32 8.41 -23.47
CA ALA A 439 -3.20 8.31 -22.54
C ALA A 439 -2.11 7.32 -23.02
N PHE A 440 -2.52 6.21 -23.64
CA PHE A 440 -1.60 5.25 -24.24
C PHE A 440 -0.83 5.88 -25.40
N GLN A 441 -1.54 6.50 -26.34
CA GLN A 441 -0.93 7.10 -27.52
C GLN A 441 0.07 8.20 -27.15
N ILE A 442 -0.29 9.12 -26.24
CA ILE A 442 0.61 10.19 -25.86
C ILE A 442 1.85 9.68 -25.12
N ALA A 443 1.73 8.63 -24.30
CA ALA A 443 2.88 8.03 -23.63
C ALA A 443 3.81 7.34 -24.65
N LEU A 444 3.23 6.63 -25.63
CA LEU A 444 3.97 5.98 -26.72
C LEU A 444 4.76 7.02 -27.55
N ASP A 445 4.11 8.12 -27.93
CA ASP A 445 4.71 9.22 -28.72
C ASP A 445 5.88 9.92 -28.02
N ARG A 446 5.99 9.78 -26.70
CA ARG A 446 7.06 10.40 -25.89
C ARG A 446 8.28 9.51 -25.66
N ILE A 447 8.25 8.24 -26.08
CA ILE A 447 9.43 7.37 -26.01
C ILE A 447 10.50 7.90 -26.98
N THR A 448 11.68 8.23 -26.44
CA THR A 448 12.82 8.72 -27.22
C THR A 448 14.14 8.08 -26.75
N PRO A 449 15.06 7.71 -27.68
CA PRO A 449 16.36 7.18 -27.29
C PRO A 449 17.28 8.23 -26.62
N GLU A 450 16.95 9.53 -26.71
CA GLU A 450 17.82 10.63 -26.27
C GLU A 450 17.67 10.97 -24.78
N ASP A 451 16.50 10.71 -24.20
CA ASP A 451 16.19 11.06 -22.81
C ASP A 451 15.67 9.85 -22.02
N TYR A 452 16.51 9.36 -21.11
CA TYR A 452 16.19 8.20 -20.28
C TYR A 452 15.11 8.48 -19.22
N GLY A 453 14.98 9.73 -18.76
CA GLY A 453 13.98 10.13 -17.77
C GLY A 453 12.58 10.13 -18.35
N ILE A 454 12.42 10.69 -19.55
CA ILE A 454 11.15 10.68 -20.30
C ILE A 454 10.79 9.25 -20.68
N THR A 455 11.71 8.48 -21.28
CA THR A 455 11.43 7.12 -21.73
C THR A 455 11.08 6.16 -20.60
N SER A 456 11.77 6.24 -19.46
CA SER A 456 11.40 5.46 -18.26
C SER A 456 10.00 5.83 -17.77
N ALA A 457 9.67 7.12 -17.68
CA ALA A 457 8.35 7.58 -17.24
C ALA A 457 7.23 7.18 -18.21
N ALA A 458 7.49 7.20 -19.53
CA ALA A 458 6.58 6.74 -20.56
C ALA A 458 6.30 5.23 -20.44
N PHE A 459 7.34 4.41 -20.28
CA PHE A 459 7.18 2.97 -20.07
C PHE A 459 6.44 2.63 -18.76
N GLU A 460 6.73 3.34 -17.67
CA GLU A 460 5.97 3.22 -16.41
C GLU A 460 4.48 3.52 -16.60
N CYS A 461 4.16 4.56 -17.38
CA CYS A 461 2.79 4.93 -17.72
C CYS A 461 2.10 3.85 -18.57
N LEU A 462 2.78 3.35 -19.60
CA LEU A 462 2.25 2.30 -20.50
C LEU A 462 2.00 0.99 -19.75
N SER A 463 2.91 0.59 -18.85
CA SER A 463 2.73 -0.57 -17.99
C SER A 463 1.52 -0.41 -17.06
N ALA A 464 1.36 0.76 -16.43
CA ALA A 464 0.19 1.05 -15.60
C ALA A 464 -1.13 1.05 -16.40
N ILE A 465 -1.09 1.53 -17.64
CA ILE A 465 -2.23 1.49 -18.56
C ILE A 465 -2.61 0.04 -18.86
N LEU A 466 -1.66 -0.83 -19.22
CA LEU A 466 -1.91 -2.25 -19.48
C LEU A 466 -2.53 -2.96 -18.26
N ASP A 467 -2.07 -2.61 -17.06
CA ASP A 467 -2.53 -3.19 -15.79
C ASP A 467 -3.93 -2.78 -15.32
N SER A 468 -4.60 -1.87 -16.01
CA SER A 468 -5.97 -1.48 -15.64
C SER A 468 -7.04 -2.55 -15.96
N LYS A 469 -6.63 -3.72 -16.47
CA LYS A 469 -7.44 -4.92 -16.72
C LYS A 469 -8.56 -4.76 -17.75
N MET A 470 -8.46 -3.78 -18.64
CA MET A 470 -9.35 -3.63 -19.78
C MET A 470 -8.59 -3.83 -21.09
N PRO A 471 -9.24 -4.27 -22.19
CA PRO A 471 -8.62 -4.23 -23.52
C PRO A 471 -8.32 -2.78 -23.92
N ILE A 472 -7.14 -2.52 -24.51
CA ILE A 472 -6.81 -1.18 -25.02
C ILE A 472 -7.47 -0.94 -26.39
N SER A 473 -7.54 -1.97 -27.23
CA SER A 473 -8.22 -1.93 -28.54
C SER A 473 -9.64 -2.51 -28.45
N PRO A 474 -10.65 -1.88 -29.09
CA PRO A 474 -11.98 -2.46 -29.26
C PRO A 474 -12.00 -3.58 -30.32
N ASN A 475 -10.99 -3.65 -31.19
CA ASN A 475 -10.88 -4.62 -32.26
C ASN A 475 -9.64 -5.51 -32.02
N THR A 476 -9.83 -6.67 -31.41
CA THR A 476 -8.98 -7.83 -31.70
C THR A 476 -9.37 -8.34 -33.07
N ASN A 477 -8.39 -8.54 -33.97
CA ASN A 477 -8.66 -9.23 -35.22
C ASN A 477 -9.27 -10.62 -34.93
N PRO A 478 -10.02 -11.23 -35.87
CA PRO A 478 -10.61 -12.56 -35.70
C PRO A 478 -9.58 -13.66 -35.35
N ASP A 479 -8.30 -13.43 -35.66
CA ASP A 479 -7.16 -14.30 -35.36
C ASP A 479 -6.54 -14.06 -33.97
N GLY A 480 -7.08 -13.11 -33.19
CA GLY A 480 -6.59 -12.74 -31.86
C GLY A 480 -5.38 -11.80 -31.87
N SER A 481 -4.92 -11.31 -33.03
CA SER A 481 -3.79 -10.39 -33.11
C SER A 481 -4.17 -8.97 -32.67
N ASN A 482 -3.40 -8.40 -31.73
CA ASN A 482 -3.58 -7.03 -31.22
C ASN A 482 -2.55 -6.08 -31.86
N VAL A 483 -2.79 -5.71 -33.12
CA VAL A 483 -1.90 -4.84 -33.93
C VAL A 483 -1.58 -3.52 -33.22
N PHE A 484 -2.50 -3.04 -32.36
CA PHE A 484 -2.35 -1.78 -31.62
C PHE A 484 -1.15 -1.78 -30.65
N LEU A 485 -0.74 -2.95 -30.15
CA LEU A 485 0.38 -3.07 -29.21
C LEU A 485 1.73 -3.32 -29.90
N SER A 486 1.76 -3.62 -31.20
CA SER A 486 3.02 -3.89 -31.92
C SER A 486 4.03 -2.75 -31.81
N PRO A 487 3.66 -1.47 -31.99
CA PRO A 487 4.61 -0.36 -31.87
C PRO A 487 5.27 -0.28 -30.49
N LEU A 488 4.50 -0.55 -29.42
CA LEU A 488 5.01 -0.58 -28.05
C LEU A 488 6.03 -1.71 -27.88
N VAL A 489 5.70 -2.91 -28.36
CA VAL A 489 6.60 -4.08 -28.27
C VAL A 489 7.91 -3.80 -28.99
N ASP A 490 7.86 -3.27 -30.21
CA ASP A 490 9.04 -2.98 -31.02
C ASP A 490 9.91 -1.87 -30.39
N LEU A 491 9.29 -0.81 -29.86
CA LEU A 491 9.99 0.24 -29.12
C LEU A 491 10.61 -0.27 -27.83
N ALA A 492 9.90 -1.11 -27.06
CA ALA A 492 10.42 -1.69 -25.83
C ALA A 492 11.66 -2.55 -26.10
N PHE A 493 11.62 -3.41 -27.13
CA PHE A 493 12.79 -4.18 -27.57
C PHE A 493 13.97 -3.27 -27.93
N ALA A 494 13.73 -2.29 -28.81
CA ALA A 494 14.77 -1.38 -29.28
C ALA A 494 15.42 -0.59 -28.12
N GLN A 495 14.62 -0.10 -27.17
CA GLN A 495 15.14 0.67 -26.04
C GLN A 495 15.95 -0.21 -25.07
N ILE A 496 15.46 -1.40 -24.71
CA ILE A 496 16.17 -2.30 -23.78
C ILE A 496 17.54 -2.71 -24.35
N GLN A 497 17.61 -2.99 -25.66
CA GLN A 497 18.86 -3.42 -26.32
C GLN A 497 19.83 -2.26 -26.58
N LYS A 498 19.32 -1.04 -26.81
CA LYS A 498 20.16 0.11 -27.19
C LYS A 498 20.82 0.79 -25.99
N THR A 499 20.18 0.77 -24.82
CA THR A 499 20.64 1.54 -23.65
C THR A 499 21.17 0.65 -22.55
N GLU A 500 22.26 1.08 -21.90
CA GLU A 500 22.74 0.48 -20.65
C GLU A 500 22.10 1.14 -19.41
N HIS A 501 21.24 2.14 -19.61
CA HIS A 501 20.65 2.89 -18.49
C HIS A 501 19.63 2.05 -17.72
N ILE A 502 19.91 1.82 -16.44
CA ILE A 502 19.14 0.93 -15.55
C ILE A 502 17.64 1.24 -15.53
N SER A 503 17.24 2.52 -15.49
CA SER A 503 15.82 2.89 -15.39
C SER A 503 15.02 2.51 -16.62
N VAL A 504 15.59 2.68 -17.82
CA VAL A 504 14.91 2.38 -19.07
C VAL A 504 14.80 0.87 -19.26
N ARG A 505 15.86 0.13 -18.94
CA ARG A 505 15.83 -1.35 -19.04
C ARG A 505 14.82 -1.95 -18.07
N VAL A 506 14.80 -1.52 -16.81
CA VAL A 506 13.83 -1.99 -15.82
C VAL A 506 12.40 -1.60 -16.23
N ALA A 507 12.17 -0.35 -16.65
CA ALA A 507 10.84 0.08 -17.09
C ALA A 507 10.37 -0.64 -18.36
N GLY A 508 11.26 -0.90 -19.31
CA GLY A 508 10.96 -1.68 -20.51
C GLY A 508 10.63 -3.15 -20.19
N LEU A 509 11.38 -3.79 -19.29
CA LEU A 509 11.04 -5.13 -18.79
C LEU A 509 9.70 -5.12 -18.04
N GLU A 510 9.36 -4.05 -17.32
CA GLU A 510 8.06 -3.92 -16.65
C GLU A 510 6.89 -3.76 -17.64
N VAL A 511 7.11 -3.20 -18.84
CA VAL A 511 6.13 -3.23 -19.93
C VAL A 511 5.87 -4.67 -20.35
N PHE A 512 6.92 -5.47 -20.52
CA PHE A 512 6.80 -6.89 -20.81
C PHE A 512 6.12 -7.66 -19.67
N CYS A 513 6.34 -7.31 -18.39
CA CYS A 513 5.61 -7.90 -17.26
C CYS A 513 4.10 -7.62 -17.35
N ALA A 514 3.71 -6.42 -17.77
CA ALA A 514 2.30 -6.07 -17.95
C ALA A 514 1.68 -6.78 -19.15
N LEU A 515 2.42 -6.95 -20.26
CA LEU A 515 2.00 -7.76 -21.40
C LEU A 515 1.84 -9.24 -21.01
N ALA A 516 2.81 -9.81 -20.30
CA ALA A 516 2.77 -11.19 -19.83
C ALA A 516 1.56 -11.48 -18.91
N ARG A 517 1.09 -10.49 -18.15
CA ARG A 517 -0.09 -10.60 -17.27
C ARG A 517 -1.42 -10.44 -18.00
N ASN A 518 -1.50 -9.48 -18.92
CA ASN A 518 -2.79 -9.03 -19.46
C ASN A 518 -3.01 -9.45 -20.92
N GLU A 519 -1.95 -9.80 -21.66
CA GLU A 519 -1.94 -10.10 -23.10
C GLU A 519 -1.13 -11.39 -23.36
N VAL A 520 -1.48 -12.46 -22.63
CA VAL A 520 -0.70 -13.71 -22.52
C VAL A 520 -0.40 -14.37 -23.89
N THR A 521 -1.38 -14.36 -24.81
CA THR A 521 -1.25 -14.91 -26.16
C THR A 521 -0.30 -14.09 -27.04
N LEU A 522 -0.45 -12.76 -27.04
CA LEU A 522 0.45 -11.84 -27.72
C LEU A 522 1.88 -11.98 -27.19
N PHE A 523 2.04 -12.06 -25.87
CA PHE A 523 3.34 -12.23 -25.25
C PHE A 523 4.00 -13.55 -25.66
N GLY A 524 3.22 -14.64 -25.73
CA GLY A 524 3.71 -15.93 -26.24
C GLY A 524 4.21 -15.85 -27.69
N ALA A 525 3.53 -15.12 -28.56
CA ALA A 525 3.94 -14.94 -29.96
C ALA A 525 5.28 -14.19 -30.12
N VAL A 526 5.65 -13.34 -29.14
CA VAL A 526 6.91 -12.58 -29.16
C VAL A 526 8.01 -13.19 -28.29
N TRP A 527 7.74 -14.31 -27.61
CA TRP A 527 8.68 -14.97 -26.69
C TRP A 527 10.05 -15.24 -27.34
N GLN A 528 10.06 -15.79 -28.56
CA GLN A 528 11.31 -16.12 -29.27
C GLN A 528 12.17 -14.89 -29.57
N ARG A 529 11.55 -13.71 -29.78
CA ARG A 529 12.28 -12.43 -29.92
C ARG A 529 12.86 -11.95 -28.59
N LEU A 530 12.24 -12.33 -27.47
CA LEU A 530 12.62 -11.93 -26.12
C LEU A 530 13.73 -12.80 -25.51
N VAL A 531 13.85 -14.06 -25.91
CA VAL A 531 14.88 -14.99 -25.41
C VAL A 531 16.30 -14.39 -25.42
N PRO A 532 16.80 -13.79 -26.52
CA PRO A 532 18.14 -13.19 -26.52
C PRO A 532 18.27 -12.02 -25.54
N VAL A 533 17.23 -11.19 -25.42
CA VAL A 533 17.20 -10.03 -24.51
C VAL A 533 17.19 -10.48 -23.04
N LEU A 534 16.46 -11.55 -22.73
CA LEU A 534 16.46 -12.17 -21.40
C LEU A 534 17.80 -12.82 -21.08
N ALA A 535 18.41 -13.55 -22.02
CA ALA A 535 19.71 -14.19 -21.83
C ALA A 535 20.80 -13.17 -21.45
N GLU A 536 20.80 -12.00 -22.09
CA GLU A 536 21.66 -10.87 -21.74
C GLU A 536 21.29 -10.26 -20.39
N SER A 537 20.01 -9.94 -20.17
CA SER A 537 19.55 -9.21 -18.98
C SER A 537 19.67 -10.00 -17.68
N ILE A 538 19.63 -11.34 -17.74
CA ILE A 538 19.87 -12.23 -16.60
C ILE A 538 21.35 -12.30 -16.22
N LEU A 539 22.26 -11.95 -17.14
CA LEU A 539 23.69 -11.84 -16.86
C LEU A 539 24.13 -10.42 -16.52
N ASP A 540 23.18 -9.50 -16.39
CA ASP A 540 23.50 -8.09 -16.22
C ASP A 540 24.23 -7.81 -14.89
N PRO A 541 25.28 -6.97 -14.87
CA PRO A 541 25.95 -6.61 -13.62
C PRO A 541 25.04 -5.91 -12.61
N LYS A 542 23.95 -5.26 -13.06
CA LYS A 542 22.98 -4.57 -12.20
C LYS A 542 21.93 -5.55 -11.69
N GLU A 543 21.89 -5.74 -10.38
CA GLU A 543 20.91 -6.61 -9.70
C GLU A 543 19.45 -6.27 -10.03
N ALA A 544 19.12 -4.98 -10.23
CA ALA A 544 17.75 -4.56 -10.56
C ALA A 544 17.30 -5.02 -11.95
N VAL A 545 18.22 -5.12 -12.92
CA VAL A 545 17.91 -5.61 -14.28
C VAL A 545 17.69 -7.12 -14.24
N ARG A 546 18.55 -7.86 -13.52
CA ARG A 546 18.37 -9.30 -13.30
C ARG A 546 17.04 -9.58 -12.59
N ALA A 547 16.73 -8.85 -11.52
CA ALA A 547 15.47 -9.00 -10.79
C ALA A 547 14.24 -8.68 -11.67
N ALA A 548 14.29 -7.63 -12.50
CA ALA A 548 13.22 -7.33 -13.45
C ALA A 548 13.03 -8.45 -14.49
N SER A 549 14.13 -9.09 -14.93
CA SER A 549 14.10 -10.22 -15.86
C SER A 549 13.43 -11.45 -15.23
N TYR A 550 13.78 -11.80 -14.00
CA TYR A 550 13.13 -12.91 -13.29
C TYR A 550 11.68 -12.61 -12.91
N LYS A 551 11.35 -11.34 -12.65
CA LYS A 551 9.96 -10.93 -12.45
C LYS A 551 9.15 -11.17 -13.73
N LEU A 552 9.71 -10.88 -14.90
CA LEU A 552 9.07 -11.17 -16.17
C LEU A 552 8.80 -12.67 -16.35
N LEU A 553 9.80 -13.52 -16.07
CA LEU A 553 9.65 -14.98 -16.10
C LEU A 553 8.53 -15.46 -15.16
N GLU A 554 8.54 -14.99 -13.91
CA GLU A 554 7.57 -15.37 -12.88
C GLU A 554 6.14 -14.95 -13.27
N GLN A 555 5.96 -13.72 -13.74
CA GLN A 555 4.66 -13.23 -14.18
C GLN A 555 4.14 -14.01 -15.39
N TYR A 556 5.01 -14.36 -16.33
CA TYR A 556 4.60 -15.13 -17.49
C TYR A 556 4.24 -16.59 -17.13
N ALA A 557 5.03 -17.23 -16.27
CA ALA A 557 4.74 -18.57 -15.75
C ALA A 557 3.39 -18.61 -15.00
N HIS A 558 3.15 -17.63 -14.12
CA HIS A 558 1.89 -17.49 -13.41
C HIS A 558 0.70 -17.34 -14.37
N SER A 559 0.82 -16.46 -15.37
CA SER A 559 -0.24 -16.25 -16.37
C SER A 559 -0.53 -17.53 -17.15
N CYS A 560 0.49 -18.26 -17.59
CA CYS A 560 0.33 -19.52 -18.31
C CYS A 560 -0.39 -20.59 -17.49
N CYS A 561 -0.21 -20.61 -16.15
CA CYS A 561 -0.94 -21.51 -15.25
C CYS A 561 -2.43 -21.13 -15.09
N SER A 562 -2.77 -19.85 -15.24
CA SER A 562 -4.12 -19.33 -14.95
C SER A 562 -5.12 -19.41 -16.10
N VAL A 563 -4.65 -19.77 -17.31
CA VAL A 563 -5.51 -19.89 -18.49
C VAL A 563 -6.42 -21.12 -18.33
N THR A 564 -7.72 -20.86 -18.24
CA THR A 564 -8.81 -21.85 -18.17
C THR A 564 -8.65 -22.95 -19.22
N GLU A 565 -8.92 -24.22 -18.82
CA GLU A 565 -8.72 -25.45 -19.63
C GLU A 565 -9.01 -25.24 -21.11
N GLY A 566 -7.99 -25.49 -21.94
CA GLY A 566 -8.14 -25.60 -23.39
C GLY A 566 -7.09 -24.85 -24.21
N ILE A 567 -6.38 -23.86 -23.63
CA ILE A 567 -5.30 -23.13 -24.33
C ILE A 567 -4.02 -23.26 -23.51
N GLN A 568 -3.25 -24.33 -23.75
CA GLN A 568 -1.83 -24.32 -23.37
C GLN A 568 -1.13 -23.25 -24.20
N VAL A 569 -0.75 -22.15 -23.57
CA VAL A 569 0.00 -21.07 -24.23
C VAL A 569 1.42 -21.51 -24.56
N GLN A 570 1.99 -22.40 -23.75
CA GLN A 570 3.37 -22.85 -23.87
C GLN A 570 3.50 -24.38 -23.84
N THR A 571 4.50 -24.90 -24.55
CA THR A 571 4.77 -26.33 -24.70
C THR A 571 5.47 -26.91 -23.46
N MET A 572 5.49 -28.23 -23.34
CA MET A 572 6.28 -28.92 -22.30
C MET A 572 7.77 -28.53 -22.35
N ASP A 573 8.31 -28.36 -23.55
CA ASP A 573 9.72 -27.96 -23.75
C ASP A 573 10.02 -26.59 -23.13
N TRP A 574 9.08 -25.64 -23.21
CA TRP A 574 9.23 -24.33 -22.59
C TRP A 574 9.36 -24.43 -21.07
N TRP A 575 8.55 -25.26 -20.42
CA TRP A 575 8.63 -25.47 -18.97
C TRP A 575 9.91 -26.21 -18.57
N CYS A 576 10.36 -27.17 -19.38
CA CYS A 576 11.65 -27.82 -19.17
C CYS A 576 12.81 -26.82 -19.31
N GLU A 577 12.77 -25.93 -20.32
CA GLU A 577 13.76 -24.86 -20.49
C GLU A 577 13.74 -23.87 -19.32
N LEU A 578 12.54 -23.49 -18.83
CA LEU A 578 12.37 -22.65 -17.65
C LEU A 578 13.14 -23.21 -16.45
N VAL A 579 13.02 -24.51 -16.20
CA VAL A 579 13.73 -25.20 -15.11
C VAL A 579 15.24 -25.28 -15.41
N ASP A 580 15.60 -25.86 -16.54
CA ASP A 580 16.97 -26.25 -16.88
C ASP A 580 17.89 -25.03 -17.07
N VAL A 581 17.37 -23.93 -17.63
CA VAL A 581 18.17 -22.74 -17.99
C VAL A 581 18.02 -21.62 -16.96
N TYR A 582 16.79 -21.26 -16.62
CA TYR A 582 16.52 -20.02 -15.90
C TYR A 582 16.45 -20.22 -14.39
N ILE A 583 15.68 -21.20 -13.92
CA ILE A 583 15.51 -21.43 -12.48
C ILE A 583 16.82 -21.87 -11.84
N HIS A 584 17.50 -22.87 -12.41
CA HIS A 584 18.78 -23.36 -11.88
C HIS A 584 19.83 -22.26 -11.72
N LYS A 585 19.87 -21.30 -12.65
CA LYS A 585 20.76 -20.14 -12.57
C LYS A 585 20.28 -19.12 -11.54
N GLY A 586 18.98 -18.85 -11.48
CA GLY A 586 18.41 -17.81 -10.63
C GLY A 586 18.51 -18.13 -9.15
N VAL A 587 18.36 -19.40 -8.76
CA VAL A 587 18.55 -19.84 -7.37
C VAL A 587 19.99 -19.71 -6.88
N GLN A 588 20.97 -19.54 -7.78
CA GLN A 588 22.39 -19.35 -7.46
C GLN A 588 22.81 -17.86 -7.49
N ASP A 589 21.91 -16.93 -7.78
CA ASP A 589 22.25 -15.50 -7.86
C ASP A 589 22.60 -14.93 -6.47
N GLU A 590 23.55 -14.00 -6.42
CA GLU A 590 23.94 -13.31 -5.19
C GLU A 590 22.79 -12.46 -4.63
N PHE A 591 21.92 -11.92 -5.49
CA PHE A 591 20.82 -11.07 -5.09
C PHE A 591 19.58 -11.88 -4.69
N TYR A 592 19.15 -11.73 -3.44
CA TYR A 592 18.04 -12.49 -2.87
C TYR A 592 16.73 -12.37 -3.65
N ALA A 593 16.44 -11.22 -4.27
CA ALA A 593 15.21 -11.03 -5.03
C ALA A 593 15.18 -11.91 -6.28
N VAL A 594 16.33 -12.12 -6.93
CA VAL A 594 16.45 -13.04 -8.08
C VAL A 594 16.21 -14.48 -7.63
N ARG A 595 16.87 -14.90 -6.54
CA ARG A 595 16.65 -16.24 -5.96
C ARG A 595 15.18 -16.47 -5.60
N SER A 596 14.55 -15.49 -4.94
CA SER A 596 13.13 -15.56 -4.57
C SER A 596 12.22 -15.72 -5.79
N LEU A 597 12.42 -14.91 -6.83
CA LEU A 597 11.60 -14.96 -8.05
C LEU A 597 11.81 -16.26 -8.84
N ALA A 598 13.03 -16.80 -8.86
CA ALA A 598 13.32 -18.11 -9.44
C ALA A 598 12.58 -19.24 -8.71
N VAL A 599 12.51 -19.18 -7.37
CA VAL A 599 11.73 -20.13 -6.56
C VAL A 599 10.23 -19.95 -6.74
N ASP A 600 9.74 -18.72 -6.92
CA ASP A 600 8.33 -18.48 -7.25
C ASP A 600 7.97 -19.06 -8.63
N CYS A 601 8.87 -19.01 -9.63
CA CYS A 601 8.66 -19.68 -10.92
C CYS A 601 8.41 -21.19 -10.76
N LEU A 602 9.15 -21.87 -9.88
CA LEU A 602 8.90 -23.30 -9.57
C LEU A 602 7.48 -23.53 -9.06
N GLY A 603 6.97 -22.62 -8.23
CA GLY A 603 5.64 -22.70 -7.65
C GLY A 603 4.49 -22.48 -8.63
N HIS A 604 4.77 -22.00 -9.85
CA HIS A 604 3.77 -21.79 -10.92
C HIS A 604 3.73 -22.93 -11.95
N ILE A 605 4.58 -23.95 -11.83
CA ILE A 605 4.51 -25.14 -12.68
C ILE A 605 3.17 -25.87 -12.40
N PRO A 606 2.29 -26.04 -13.40
CA PRO A 606 1.01 -26.72 -13.20
C PRO A 606 1.18 -28.20 -12.78
N ALA A 607 0.29 -28.69 -11.93
CA ALA A 607 0.37 -30.06 -11.39
C ALA A 607 0.38 -31.15 -12.47
N THR A 608 -0.42 -30.97 -13.52
CA THR A 608 -0.49 -31.90 -14.67
C THR A 608 0.84 -31.94 -15.42
N LEU A 609 1.37 -30.77 -15.78
CA LEU A 609 2.67 -30.66 -16.44
C LEU A 609 3.80 -31.20 -15.58
N PHE A 610 3.79 -30.92 -14.28
CA PHE A 610 4.76 -31.50 -13.34
C PHE A 610 4.73 -33.03 -13.39
N GLY A 611 3.54 -33.65 -13.34
CA GLY A 611 3.37 -35.10 -13.41
C GLY A 611 3.88 -35.72 -14.71
N ASP A 612 3.77 -34.99 -15.83
CA ASP A 612 4.24 -35.42 -17.15
C ASP A 612 5.74 -35.15 -17.39
N MET A 613 6.41 -34.36 -16.54
CA MET A 613 7.86 -34.12 -16.66
C MET A 613 8.67 -35.39 -16.39
N PRO A 614 9.87 -35.54 -16.98
CA PRO A 614 10.76 -36.64 -16.63
C PRO A 614 11.11 -36.65 -15.13
N ALA A 615 11.11 -37.83 -14.51
CA ALA A 615 11.31 -38.00 -13.07
C ALA A 615 12.55 -37.26 -12.53
N LYS A 616 13.67 -37.26 -13.28
CA LYS A 616 14.88 -36.52 -12.90
C LYS A 616 14.62 -35.02 -12.68
N ARG A 617 13.77 -34.39 -13.51
CA ARG A 617 13.41 -32.97 -13.36
C ARG A 617 12.44 -32.75 -12.21
N GLN A 618 11.46 -33.64 -12.03
CA GLN A 618 10.57 -33.61 -10.88
C GLN A 618 11.38 -33.59 -9.58
N TYR A 619 12.27 -34.57 -9.38
CA TYR A 619 13.15 -34.63 -8.21
C TYR A 619 14.05 -33.40 -8.08
N GLY A 620 14.55 -32.86 -9.19
CA GLY A 620 15.30 -31.61 -9.22
C GLY A 620 14.50 -30.43 -8.65
N CYS A 621 13.25 -30.25 -9.11
CA CYS A 621 12.36 -29.20 -8.62
C CYS A 621 12.06 -29.35 -7.12
N LEU A 622 11.79 -30.57 -6.65
CA LEU A 622 11.54 -30.86 -5.23
C LEU A 622 12.77 -30.53 -4.37
N ALA A 623 13.95 -31.00 -4.79
CA ALA A 623 15.21 -30.78 -4.07
C ALA A 623 15.59 -29.29 -4.03
N LEU A 624 15.39 -28.56 -5.14
CA LEU A 624 15.61 -27.11 -5.18
C LEU A 624 14.68 -26.39 -4.19
N ALA A 625 13.38 -26.67 -4.21
CA ALA A 625 12.43 -26.03 -3.31
C ALA A 625 12.75 -26.32 -1.83
N LEU A 626 13.15 -27.56 -1.49
CA LEU A 626 13.59 -27.93 -0.14
C LEU A 626 14.87 -27.21 0.28
N GLY A 627 15.87 -27.14 -0.60
CA GLY A 627 17.15 -26.48 -0.31
C GLY A 627 17.00 -24.99 -0.01
N MET A 628 16.08 -24.30 -0.70
CA MET A 628 15.85 -22.86 -0.54
C MET A 628 15.13 -22.47 0.76
N ILE A 629 14.67 -23.46 1.54
CA ILE A 629 14.12 -23.22 2.89
C ILE A 629 15.20 -22.75 3.87
N GLU A 630 16.45 -23.12 3.66
CA GLU A 630 17.56 -22.76 4.56
C GLU A 630 18.33 -21.52 4.05
N ASP A 631 17.78 -20.77 3.07
CA ASP A 631 18.39 -19.53 2.55
C ASP A 631 18.52 -18.46 3.65
N GLU A 632 19.57 -17.65 3.58
CA GLU A 632 19.84 -16.58 4.53
C GLU A 632 18.75 -15.50 4.52
N ASP A 633 18.18 -15.20 3.35
CA ASP A 633 17.16 -14.16 3.19
C ASP A 633 15.73 -14.68 3.44
N PRO A 634 14.95 -14.03 4.31
CA PRO A 634 13.58 -14.48 4.62
C PRO A 634 12.62 -14.43 3.44
N THR A 635 12.85 -13.59 2.44
CA THR A 635 11.99 -13.51 1.24
C THR A 635 12.11 -14.79 0.43
N VAL A 636 13.33 -15.32 0.31
CA VAL A 636 13.60 -16.57 -0.40
C VAL A 636 13.00 -17.75 0.35
N ARG A 637 13.21 -17.85 1.66
CA ARG A 637 12.57 -18.89 2.49
C ARG A 637 11.04 -18.85 2.37
N ALA A 638 10.45 -17.66 2.31
CA ALA A 638 9.01 -17.48 2.16
C ALA A 638 8.51 -17.96 0.78
N ALA A 639 9.26 -17.72 -0.30
CA ALA A 639 8.96 -18.26 -1.63
C ALA A 639 9.07 -19.80 -1.63
N ALA A 640 10.12 -20.37 -1.03
CA ALA A 640 10.29 -21.81 -0.90
C ALA A 640 9.13 -22.47 -0.12
N CYS A 641 8.69 -21.85 0.99
CA CYS A 641 7.51 -22.31 1.73
C CYS A 641 6.26 -22.35 0.85
N ARG A 642 6.05 -21.32 0.02
CA ARG A 642 4.92 -21.26 -0.90
C ARG A 642 5.01 -22.39 -1.93
N THR A 643 6.17 -22.59 -2.55
CA THR A 643 6.38 -23.63 -3.57
C THR A 643 6.15 -25.03 -2.99
N LEU A 644 6.72 -25.36 -1.83
CA LEU A 644 6.46 -26.63 -1.15
C LEU A 644 4.98 -26.80 -0.79
N GLY A 645 4.32 -25.74 -0.33
CA GLY A 645 2.90 -25.74 -0.05
C GLY A 645 2.01 -25.98 -1.27
N MET A 646 2.47 -25.67 -2.49
CA MET A 646 1.79 -26.04 -3.74
C MET A 646 2.05 -27.52 -4.07
N TYR A 647 3.32 -27.97 -3.97
CA TYR A 647 3.73 -29.32 -4.36
C TYR A 647 3.14 -30.43 -3.48
N VAL A 648 2.90 -30.18 -2.19
CA VAL A 648 2.15 -31.13 -1.34
C VAL A 648 0.71 -31.37 -1.82
N GLY A 649 0.21 -30.57 -2.77
CA GLY A 649 -1.08 -30.80 -3.42
C GLY A 649 -1.02 -31.62 -4.69
N PHE A 650 0.17 -31.97 -5.20
CA PHE A 650 0.31 -32.65 -6.48
C PHE A 650 0.19 -34.15 -6.27
N THR A 651 -0.78 -34.79 -6.93
CA THR A 651 -0.98 -36.25 -6.84
C THR A 651 0.27 -37.04 -7.22
N ALA A 652 0.99 -36.61 -8.26
CA ALA A 652 2.25 -37.20 -8.70
C ALA A 652 3.38 -37.16 -7.64
N VAL A 653 3.28 -36.25 -6.67
CA VAL A 653 4.26 -36.09 -5.58
C VAL A 653 3.80 -36.80 -4.30
N MET A 654 2.49 -37.00 -4.12
CA MET A 654 1.93 -37.62 -2.92
C MET A 654 2.31 -39.10 -2.75
N GLU A 655 2.77 -39.76 -3.81
CA GLU A 655 3.32 -41.12 -3.77
C GLU A 655 4.80 -41.15 -3.36
N ASP A 656 5.49 -40.00 -3.36
CA ASP A 656 6.88 -39.87 -2.88
C ASP A 656 6.91 -39.71 -1.35
N VAL A 657 7.05 -40.85 -0.68
CA VAL A 657 7.13 -40.96 0.78
C VAL A 657 8.27 -40.13 1.37
N LEU A 658 9.42 -40.03 0.68
CA LEU A 658 10.59 -39.31 1.19
C LEU A 658 10.32 -37.80 1.17
N PHE A 659 9.82 -37.29 0.04
CA PHE A 659 9.47 -35.87 -0.07
C PHE A 659 8.42 -35.46 0.96
N LEU A 660 7.35 -36.24 1.12
CA LEU A 660 6.28 -35.92 2.06
C LEU A 660 6.81 -35.88 3.50
N SER A 661 7.71 -36.81 3.87
CA SER A 661 8.38 -36.83 5.18
C SER A 661 9.29 -35.61 5.39
N ASP A 662 10.07 -35.23 4.38
CA ASP A 662 10.96 -34.06 4.42
C ASP A 662 10.17 -32.77 4.62
N VAL A 663 9.06 -32.58 3.89
CA VAL A 663 8.19 -31.41 4.06
C VAL A 663 7.51 -31.42 5.43
N ALA A 664 7.04 -32.59 5.88
CA ALA A 664 6.34 -32.75 7.15
C ALA A 664 7.23 -32.51 8.37
N THR A 665 8.55 -32.65 8.24
CA THR A 665 9.52 -32.31 9.29
C THR A 665 10.09 -30.90 9.15
N THR A 666 10.14 -30.36 7.92
CA THR A 666 10.73 -29.05 7.64
C THR A 666 9.77 -27.89 7.89
N ILE A 667 8.54 -27.92 7.36
CA ILE A 667 7.58 -26.82 7.48
C ILE A 667 7.24 -26.49 8.95
N PRO A 668 7.03 -27.46 9.86
CA PRO A 668 6.78 -27.16 11.27
C PRO A 668 7.88 -26.34 11.95
N ARG A 669 9.17 -26.53 11.60
CA ARG A 669 10.31 -25.79 12.17
C ARG A 669 10.21 -24.28 11.86
N LEU A 670 9.73 -23.94 10.66
CA LEU A 670 9.63 -22.56 10.18
C LEU A 670 8.55 -21.73 10.87
N MET A 671 7.68 -22.36 11.68
CA MET A 671 6.77 -21.62 12.55
C MET A 671 7.46 -20.83 13.65
N SER A 672 8.77 -21.06 13.86
CA SER A 672 9.61 -20.30 14.78
C SER A 672 10.57 -19.32 14.08
N ASP A 673 10.42 -19.10 12.76
CA ASP A 673 11.27 -18.14 12.02
C ASP A 673 11.09 -16.72 12.58
N ALA A 674 12.20 -15.96 12.66
CA ALA A 674 12.19 -14.58 13.13
C ALA A 674 11.30 -13.66 12.28
N ASN A 675 11.21 -13.91 10.98
CA ASN A 675 10.45 -13.12 10.03
C ASN A 675 8.98 -13.57 9.95
N VAL A 676 8.06 -12.64 10.22
CA VAL A 676 6.59 -12.89 10.16
C VAL A 676 6.15 -13.32 8.76
N GLY A 677 6.77 -12.83 7.69
CA GLY A 677 6.48 -13.19 6.31
C GLY A 677 6.73 -14.66 6.02
N VAL A 678 7.84 -15.21 6.53
CA VAL A 678 8.13 -16.65 6.46
C VAL A 678 7.07 -17.44 7.22
N ARG A 679 6.76 -17.06 8.47
CA ARG A 679 5.73 -17.74 9.27
C ARG A 679 4.34 -17.71 8.61
N ILE A 680 3.99 -16.64 7.91
CA ILE A 680 2.74 -16.56 7.13
C ILE A 680 2.74 -17.61 6.01
N ARG A 681 3.83 -17.76 5.26
CA ARG A 681 3.93 -18.75 4.17
C ARG A 681 4.04 -20.18 4.70
N ALA A 682 4.84 -20.40 5.74
CA ALA A 682 4.97 -21.69 6.42
C ALA A 682 3.63 -22.16 7.00
N SER A 683 2.86 -21.28 7.67
CA SER A 683 1.54 -21.66 8.17
C SER A 683 0.56 -22.02 7.05
N TRP A 684 0.63 -21.33 5.90
CA TRP A 684 -0.19 -21.66 4.73
C TRP A 684 0.18 -23.03 4.17
N ALA A 685 1.48 -23.30 4.01
CA ALA A 685 2.00 -24.60 3.59
C ALA A 685 1.63 -25.72 4.58
N LEU A 686 1.71 -25.46 5.89
CA LEU A 686 1.31 -26.39 6.96
C LEU A 686 -0.17 -26.79 6.83
N GLY A 687 -1.04 -25.84 6.50
CA GLY A 687 -2.43 -26.14 6.24
C GLY A 687 -2.62 -26.98 4.96
N ASN A 688 -1.89 -26.72 3.88
CA ASN A 688 -1.99 -27.53 2.67
C ASN A 688 -1.46 -28.96 2.90
N LEU A 689 -0.35 -29.09 3.63
CA LEU A 689 0.17 -30.38 4.08
C LEU A 689 -0.89 -31.14 4.88
N SER A 690 -1.57 -30.48 5.82
CA SER A 690 -2.62 -31.14 6.61
C SER A 690 -3.82 -31.59 5.77
N ASP A 691 -4.17 -30.85 4.71
CA ASP A 691 -5.24 -31.24 3.78
C ASP A 691 -4.81 -32.47 2.98
N ALA A 692 -3.58 -32.45 2.46
CA ALA A 692 -2.99 -33.55 1.70
C ALA A 692 -2.91 -34.84 2.52
N LEU A 693 -2.43 -34.76 3.78
CA LEU A 693 -2.39 -35.90 4.70
C LEU A 693 -3.79 -36.44 5.01
N ALA A 694 -4.79 -35.55 5.10
CA ALA A 694 -6.17 -35.95 5.32
C ALA A 694 -6.76 -36.72 4.13
N HIS A 695 -6.37 -36.37 2.90
CA HIS A 695 -6.73 -37.13 1.70
C HIS A 695 -6.04 -38.48 1.61
N VAL A 696 -4.74 -38.54 1.92
CA VAL A 696 -4.01 -39.81 1.98
C VAL A 696 -4.70 -40.74 2.98
N SER A 697 -5.06 -40.24 4.15
CA SER A 697 -5.74 -41.04 5.17
C SER A 697 -7.11 -41.58 4.74
N GLU A 698 -7.87 -40.85 3.91
CA GLU A 698 -9.18 -41.31 3.41
C GLU A 698 -9.03 -42.45 2.39
N ASN A 699 -8.05 -42.36 1.50
CA ASN A 699 -7.74 -43.40 0.52
C ASN A 699 -7.12 -44.65 1.18
N VAL A 700 -6.25 -44.44 2.16
CA VAL A 700 -5.59 -45.51 2.94
C VAL A 700 -6.60 -46.30 3.80
N GLN A 701 -7.64 -45.64 4.33
CA GLN A 701 -8.74 -46.30 5.06
C GLN A 701 -9.62 -47.21 4.17
N THR A 702 -9.69 -46.94 2.86
CA THR A 702 -10.42 -47.79 1.91
C THR A 702 -9.63 -49.03 1.52
N GLU A 703 -8.30 -49.01 1.66
CA GLU A 703 -7.38 -50.10 1.32
C GLU A 703 -6.81 -50.85 2.54
N GLY A 704 -7.15 -50.43 3.77
CA GLY A 704 -6.75 -51.11 5.02
C GLY A 704 -5.31 -50.86 5.47
N GLN A 705 -4.66 -49.82 4.93
CA GLN A 705 -3.29 -49.41 5.29
C GLN A 705 -3.29 -48.33 6.40
N SER A 706 -2.12 -47.95 6.90
CA SER A 706 -1.95 -46.89 7.92
C SER A 706 -1.22 -45.67 7.34
N ILE A 707 -1.46 -44.47 7.87
CA ILE A 707 -0.70 -43.26 7.48
C ILE A 707 0.82 -43.39 7.74
N SER A 708 1.21 -44.34 8.60
CA SER A 708 2.62 -44.71 8.81
C SER A 708 3.27 -45.35 7.57
N ASP A 709 2.50 -45.98 6.69
CA ASP A 709 2.98 -46.54 5.42
C ASP A 709 3.36 -45.43 4.43
N ALA A 710 2.82 -44.22 4.61
CA ALA A 710 3.21 -43.01 3.90
C ALA A 710 4.43 -42.28 4.52
N GLY A 711 5.18 -42.95 5.41
CA GLY A 711 6.39 -42.41 6.06
C GLY A 711 6.14 -41.34 7.13
N ILE A 712 4.90 -41.18 7.58
CA ILE A 712 4.51 -40.19 8.58
C ILE A 712 4.40 -40.85 9.95
N THR A 713 5.37 -40.55 10.82
CA THR A 713 5.41 -41.10 12.19
C THR A 713 4.52 -40.33 13.16
N TRP A 714 4.28 -40.90 14.34
CA TRP A 714 3.52 -40.23 15.41
C TRP A 714 4.25 -38.99 15.95
N GLU A 715 5.58 -39.01 15.93
CA GLU A 715 6.42 -37.86 16.27
C GLU A 715 6.21 -36.72 15.28
N THR A 716 6.17 -37.02 13.97
CA THR A 716 5.90 -36.03 12.91
C THR A 716 4.51 -35.42 13.07
N ILE A 717 3.47 -36.22 13.30
CA ILE A 717 2.11 -35.73 13.57
C ILE A 717 2.11 -34.82 14.81
N THR A 718 2.81 -35.23 15.88
CA THR A 718 2.94 -34.44 17.11
C THR A 718 3.62 -33.10 16.86
N GLN A 719 4.65 -33.04 16.00
CA GLN A 719 5.33 -31.80 15.62
C GLN A 719 4.43 -30.88 14.80
N ILE A 720 3.67 -31.43 13.84
CA ILE A 720 2.69 -30.67 13.06
C ILE A 720 1.63 -30.04 13.96
N ILE A 721 1.08 -30.78 14.94
CA ILE A 721 0.11 -30.24 15.91
C ILE A 721 0.71 -29.09 16.69
N LYS A 722 1.93 -29.26 17.23
CA LYS A 722 2.63 -28.21 17.99
C LYS A 722 2.84 -26.95 17.15
N ALA A 723 3.31 -27.09 15.91
CA ALA A 723 3.49 -25.98 14.99
C ALA A 723 2.17 -25.28 14.63
N ALA A 724 1.10 -26.05 14.43
CA ALA A 724 -0.23 -25.50 14.15
C ALA A 724 -0.82 -24.73 15.35
N ILE A 725 -0.56 -25.18 16.59
CA ILE A 725 -0.90 -24.41 17.81
C ILE A 725 -0.14 -23.07 17.84
N VAL A 726 1.16 -23.07 17.51
CA VAL A 726 1.96 -21.84 17.41
C VAL A 726 1.36 -20.91 16.35
N ALA A 727 1.09 -21.41 15.14
CA ALA A 727 0.46 -20.64 14.07
C ALA A 727 -0.90 -20.06 14.49
N ALA A 728 -1.71 -20.83 15.22
CA ALA A 728 -3.03 -20.44 15.71
C ALA A 728 -2.99 -19.35 16.82
N LYS A 729 -1.80 -19.04 17.38
CA LYS A 729 -1.57 -18.00 18.40
C LYS A 729 -0.80 -16.77 17.87
N ASP A 730 -0.30 -16.83 16.63
CA ASP A 730 0.54 -15.80 16.03
C ASP A 730 -0.30 -14.67 15.37
N ASN A 731 0.24 -13.99 14.36
CA ASN A 731 -0.43 -12.99 13.55
C ASN A 731 -1.73 -13.50 12.91
N ASP A 732 -2.71 -12.62 12.70
CA ASP A 732 -4.04 -12.93 12.13
C ASP A 732 -4.01 -13.72 10.82
N LYS A 733 -3.00 -13.47 9.96
CA LYS A 733 -2.80 -14.24 8.73
C LYS A 733 -2.41 -15.70 9.04
N CYS A 734 -1.52 -15.94 10.00
CA CYS A 734 -1.11 -17.27 10.45
C CYS A 734 -2.24 -17.99 11.18
N ARG A 735 -2.99 -17.27 12.04
CA ARG A 735 -4.05 -17.85 12.88
C ARG A 735 -5.06 -18.67 12.08
N SER A 736 -5.49 -18.12 10.95
CA SER A 736 -6.46 -18.79 10.07
C SER A 736 -5.91 -20.10 9.50
N ASN A 737 -4.64 -20.14 9.10
CA ASN A 737 -4.05 -21.36 8.55
C ASN A 737 -3.74 -22.38 9.65
N GLY A 738 -3.29 -21.92 10.83
CA GLY A 738 -3.07 -22.77 11.99
C GLY A 738 -4.34 -23.48 12.46
N THR A 739 -5.47 -22.78 12.53
CA THR A 739 -6.75 -23.42 12.90
C THR A 739 -7.22 -24.44 11.86
N ARG A 740 -7.08 -24.14 10.56
CA ARG A 740 -7.33 -25.12 9.48
C ARG A 740 -6.46 -26.37 9.67
N ALA A 741 -5.16 -26.17 9.87
CA ALA A 741 -4.20 -27.26 10.05
C ALA A 741 -4.56 -28.16 11.24
N LEU A 742 -4.96 -27.56 12.38
CA LEU A 742 -5.41 -28.30 13.55
C LEU A 742 -6.66 -29.15 13.25
N GLY A 743 -7.65 -28.60 12.56
CA GLY A 743 -8.87 -29.35 12.22
C GLY A 743 -8.58 -30.59 11.37
N ASN A 744 -7.68 -30.47 10.39
CA ASN A 744 -7.39 -31.55 9.45
C ASN A 744 -6.39 -32.57 10.01
N ILE A 745 -5.35 -32.13 10.72
CA ILE A 745 -4.37 -33.07 11.30
C ILE A 745 -4.98 -33.95 12.40
N ILE A 746 -5.96 -33.46 13.16
CA ILE A 746 -6.64 -34.28 14.17
C ILE A 746 -7.46 -35.41 13.53
N ARG A 747 -8.03 -35.19 12.34
CA ARG A 747 -8.79 -36.22 11.61
C ARG A 747 -7.92 -37.43 11.24
N VAL A 748 -6.61 -37.20 11.02
CA VAL A 748 -5.65 -38.25 10.66
C VAL A 748 -4.88 -38.83 11.84
N CYS A 749 -5.10 -38.30 13.05
CA CYS A 749 -4.38 -38.78 14.22
C CYS A 749 -4.80 -40.22 14.58
N PRO A 750 -3.84 -41.16 14.74
CA PRO A 750 -4.15 -42.52 15.18
C PRO A 750 -4.85 -42.53 16.55
N PRO A 751 -5.86 -43.38 16.79
CA PRO A 751 -6.57 -43.44 18.07
C PRO A 751 -5.66 -43.60 19.31
N PRO A 752 -4.57 -44.41 19.28
CA PRO A 752 -3.64 -44.49 20.41
C PRO A 752 -2.97 -43.16 20.75
N LEU A 753 -2.65 -42.34 19.74
CA LEU A 753 -2.03 -41.03 19.93
C LEU A 753 -3.04 -40.03 20.52
N LEU A 754 -4.28 -40.04 20.04
CA LEU A 754 -5.36 -39.22 20.59
C LEU A 754 -5.60 -39.52 22.07
N ALA A 755 -5.60 -40.81 22.45
CA ALA A 755 -5.75 -41.22 23.85
C ALA A 755 -4.55 -40.79 24.71
N ARG A 756 -3.31 -41.02 24.21
CA ARG A 756 -2.08 -40.66 24.93
C ARG A 756 -1.96 -39.16 25.19
N GLU A 757 -2.30 -38.34 24.20
CA GLU A 757 -2.14 -36.89 24.26
C GLU A 757 -3.41 -36.14 24.70
N ALA A 758 -4.47 -36.86 25.10
CA ALA A 758 -5.77 -36.30 25.45
C ALA A 758 -5.67 -35.17 26.50
N THR A 759 -4.93 -35.40 27.58
CA THR A 759 -4.79 -34.46 28.70
C THR A 759 -3.69 -33.41 28.51
N ARG A 760 -2.95 -33.48 27.40
CA ARG A 760 -1.84 -32.58 27.06
C ARG A 760 -2.18 -31.80 25.79
N LEU A 761 -1.73 -32.28 24.63
CA LEU A 761 -1.84 -31.56 23.37
C LEU A 761 -3.29 -31.33 22.95
N MET A 762 -4.18 -32.32 23.11
CA MET A 762 -5.57 -32.19 22.64
C MET A 762 -6.33 -31.10 23.40
N LYS A 763 -6.04 -30.95 24.71
CA LYS A 763 -6.57 -29.85 25.53
C LYS A 763 -6.10 -28.48 25.01
N ASP A 764 -4.82 -28.36 24.66
CA ASP A 764 -4.26 -27.12 24.11
C ASP A 764 -4.84 -26.79 22.72
N VAL A 765 -5.08 -27.80 21.89
CA VAL A 765 -5.75 -27.67 20.58
C VAL A 765 -7.15 -27.10 20.75
N ILE A 766 -7.98 -27.68 21.63
CA ILE A 766 -9.33 -27.17 21.88
C ILE A 766 -9.28 -25.74 22.42
N ALA A 767 -8.42 -25.47 23.41
CA ALA A 767 -8.31 -24.14 24.02
C ALA A 767 -7.94 -23.05 22.99
N VAL A 768 -6.98 -23.31 22.09
CA VAL A 768 -6.57 -22.33 21.08
C VAL A 768 -7.64 -22.13 20.01
N ILE A 769 -8.36 -23.18 19.62
CA ILE A 769 -9.45 -23.08 18.64
C ILE A 769 -10.61 -22.26 19.23
N LEU A 770 -11.01 -22.51 20.47
CA LEU A 770 -12.07 -21.74 21.15
C LEU A 770 -11.73 -20.26 21.26
N ARG A 771 -10.49 -19.93 21.67
CA ARG A 771 -10.02 -18.54 21.67
C ARG A 771 -10.13 -17.88 20.29
N ASN A 772 -9.86 -18.64 19.22
CA ASN A 772 -9.96 -18.16 17.84
C ASN A 772 -11.41 -17.98 17.35
N VAL A 773 -12.37 -18.78 17.83
CA VAL A 773 -13.81 -18.53 17.61
C VAL A 773 -14.25 -17.20 18.21
N GLU A 774 -13.72 -16.85 19.40
CA GLU A 774 -14.11 -15.64 20.12
C GLU A 774 -13.43 -14.37 19.60
N THR A 775 -12.11 -14.44 19.36
CA THR A 775 -11.26 -13.26 19.13
C THR A 775 -10.67 -13.18 17.73
N GLY A 776 -10.87 -14.20 16.89
CA GLY A 776 -10.33 -14.23 15.55
C GLY A 776 -10.98 -13.21 14.61
N THR A 777 -10.31 -12.92 13.51
CA THR A 777 -10.94 -12.27 12.34
C THR A 777 -12.08 -13.12 11.78
N VAL A 778 -12.95 -12.58 10.93
CA VAL A 778 -14.05 -13.34 10.30
C VAL A 778 -13.55 -14.64 9.65
N LYS A 779 -12.43 -14.59 8.91
CA LYS A 779 -11.81 -15.79 8.30
C LYS A 779 -11.31 -16.77 9.36
N THR A 780 -10.61 -16.29 10.39
CA THR A 780 -10.09 -17.13 11.48
C THR A 780 -11.21 -17.81 12.26
N ARG A 781 -12.31 -17.09 12.55
CA ARG A 781 -13.50 -17.64 13.23
C ARG A 781 -14.17 -18.71 12.39
N TRP A 782 -14.33 -18.48 11.09
CA TRP A 782 -14.87 -19.48 10.17
C TRP A 782 -14.02 -20.75 10.16
N ASN A 783 -12.69 -20.63 10.01
CA ASN A 783 -11.77 -21.78 10.07
C ASN A 783 -11.79 -22.47 11.45
N ALA A 784 -11.95 -21.72 12.54
CA ALA A 784 -12.00 -22.29 13.89
C ALA A 784 -13.28 -23.10 14.13
N CYS A 785 -14.45 -22.59 13.71
CA CYS A 785 -15.71 -23.36 13.76
C CYS A 785 -15.61 -24.63 12.89
N HIS A 786 -15.03 -24.51 11.69
CA HIS A 786 -14.82 -25.65 10.80
C HIS A 786 -13.86 -26.68 11.40
N ALA A 787 -12.80 -26.24 12.07
CA ALA A 787 -11.89 -27.12 12.78
C ALA A 787 -12.60 -27.87 13.93
N LEU A 788 -13.49 -27.21 14.68
CA LEU A 788 -14.31 -27.88 15.69
C LEU A 788 -15.24 -28.92 15.07
N HIS A 789 -15.86 -28.61 13.92
CA HIS A 789 -16.67 -29.60 13.19
C HIS A 789 -15.85 -30.85 12.84
N ASN A 790 -14.63 -30.69 12.30
CA ASN A 790 -13.75 -31.80 11.96
C ASN A 790 -13.36 -32.62 13.20
N ILE A 791 -12.98 -31.95 14.30
CA ILE A 791 -12.58 -32.61 15.55
C ILE A 791 -13.75 -33.38 16.16
N LEU A 792 -14.95 -32.79 16.22
CA LEU A 792 -16.15 -33.42 16.74
C LEU A 792 -16.66 -34.58 15.86
N SER A 793 -16.30 -34.57 14.57
CA SER A 793 -16.58 -35.66 13.63
C SER A 793 -15.56 -36.80 13.70
N THR A 794 -14.41 -36.60 14.37
CA THR A 794 -13.31 -37.57 14.40
C THR A 794 -13.66 -38.77 15.30
N PRO A 795 -13.68 -40.01 14.77
CA PRO A 795 -13.92 -41.21 15.57
C PRO A 795 -12.87 -41.37 16.68
N HIS A 796 -13.27 -41.83 17.86
CA HIS A 796 -12.39 -42.04 19.04
C HIS A 796 -11.68 -40.80 19.58
N PHE A 797 -12.02 -39.58 19.13
CA PHE A 797 -11.57 -38.38 19.82
C PHE A 797 -12.12 -38.41 21.27
N PRO A 798 -11.36 -37.98 22.30
CA PRO A 798 -11.77 -38.06 23.71
C PRO A 798 -12.82 -36.99 24.06
N ILE A 799 -13.90 -36.94 23.27
CA ILE A 799 -14.96 -35.94 23.33
C ILE A 799 -15.49 -35.81 24.77
N PRO A 800 -15.97 -36.87 25.46
CA PRO A 800 -16.57 -36.69 26.80
C PRO A 800 -15.63 -36.10 27.86
N ALA A 801 -14.31 -36.26 27.70
CA ALA A 801 -13.30 -35.71 28.62
C ALA A 801 -12.85 -34.28 28.25
N LEU A 802 -13.03 -33.85 26.99
CA LEU A 802 -12.49 -32.61 26.44
C LEU A 802 -13.57 -31.62 25.96
N THR A 803 -14.79 -32.07 25.68
CA THR A 803 -15.95 -31.23 25.39
C THR A 803 -16.58 -30.76 26.69
N SER A 804 -16.01 -29.69 27.22
CA SER A 804 -16.55 -28.98 28.37
C SER A 804 -17.69 -28.04 27.95
N SER A 805 -18.55 -27.64 28.91
CA SER A 805 -19.58 -26.61 28.72
C SER A 805 -19.09 -25.34 27.97
N PRO A 806 -17.86 -24.83 28.23
CA PRO A 806 -17.25 -23.76 27.44
C PRO A 806 -17.26 -23.95 25.91
N LEU A 807 -17.05 -25.16 25.39
CA LEU A 807 -17.00 -25.39 23.93
C LEU A 807 -18.34 -25.06 23.27
N TYR A 808 -19.42 -25.65 23.79
CA TYR A 808 -20.76 -25.45 23.26
C TYR A 808 -21.27 -24.04 23.55
N ALA A 809 -20.90 -23.45 24.69
CA ALA A 809 -21.19 -22.06 25.01
C ALA A 809 -20.53 -21.06 24.02
N THR A 810 -19.26 -21.26 23.70
CA THR A 810 -18.53 -20.42 22.73
C THR A 810 -19.13 -20.54 21.32
N LEU A 811 -19.46 -21.76 20.87
CA LEU A 811 -20.15 -21.97 19.58
C LEU A 811 -21.54 -21.32 19.58
N THR A 812 -22.28 -21.40 20.68
CA THR A 812 -23.62 -20.81 20.84
C THR A 812 -23.55 -19.29 20.73
N LYS A 813 -22.58 -18.67 21.43
CA LYS A 813 -22.32 -17.23 21.32
C LYS A 813 -21.96 -16.85 19.88
N SER A 814 -21.12 -17.63 19.20
CA SER A 814 -20.75 -17.40 17.79
C SER A 814 -21.98 -17.44 16.87
N LEU A 815 -22.85 -18.45 17.02
CA LEU A 815 -24.07 -18.59 16.23
C LEU A 815 -25.04 -17.42 16.44
N LEU A 816 -25.20 -16.95 17.67
CA LEU A 816 -26.21 -15.94 18.02
C LEU A 816 -25.73 -14.50 17.79
N THR A 817 -24.43 -14.23 17.95
CA THR A 817 -23.92 -12.84 17.98
C THR A 817 -23.05 -12.46 16.78
N CYS A 818 -22.57 -13.42 15.99
CA CYS A 818 -21.72 -13.11 14.84
C CYS A 818 -22.55 -12.54 13.69
N LYS A 819 -22.15 -11.38 13.15
CA LYS A 819 -22.83 -10.75 12.00
C LYS A 819 -22.59 -11.46 10.66
N ASN A 820 -21.61 -12.35 10.56
CA ASN A 820 -21.25 -13.03 9.32
C ASN A 820 -21.96 -14.39 9.19
N TYR A 821 -22.71 -14.60 8.11
CA TYR A 821 -23.52 -15.80 7.94
C TYR A 821 -22.68 -17.07 7.80
N LYS A 822 -21.51 -17.01 7.14
CA LYS A 822 -20.63 -18.18 7.00
C LYS A 822 -20.11 -18.70 8.33
N VAL A 823 -19.74 -17.79 9.24
CA VAL A 823 -19.30 -18.18 10.59
C VAL A 823 -20.44 -18.84 11.36
N ARG A 824 -21.67 -18.31 11.26
CA ARG A 824 -22.88 -18.90 11.87
C ARG A 824 -23.20 -20.29 11.30
N ILE A 825 -23.15 -20.44 9.98
CA ILE A 825 -23.34 -21.73 9.29
C ILE A 825 -22.33 -22.75 9.80
N SER A 826 -21.05 -22.39 9.85
CA SER A 826 -20.00 -23.30 10.32
C SER A 826 -20.14 -23.65 11.81
N ALA A 827 -20.57 -22.70 12.65
CA ALA A 827 -20.88 -22.97 14.05
C ALA A 827 -22.07 -23.93 14.22
N ALA A 828 -23.14 -23.75 13.44
CA ALA A 828 -24.29 -24.65 13.42
C ALA A 828 -23.89 -26.07 12.94
N ALA A 829 -23.11 -26.17 11.87
CA ALA A 829 -22.60 -27.44 11.37
C ALA A 829 -21.73 -28.17 12.41
N ALA A 830 -20.96 -27.46 13.22
CA ALA A 830 -20.18 -28.07 14.30
C ALA A 830 -21.07 -28.73 15.37
N PHE A 831 -22.26 -28.19 15.66
CA PHE A 831 -23.20 -28.84 16.59
C PHE A 831 -23.76 -30.16 16.06
N ALA A 832 -23.85 -30.33 14.74
CA ALA A 832 -24.35 -31.54 14.10
C ALA A 832 -23.27 -32.62 13.89
N ALA A 833 -22.00 -32.34 14.23
CA ALA A 833 -20.89 -33.27 14.02
C ALA A 833 -20.93 -34.53 14.91
N PRO A 834 -21.17 -34.43 16.24
CA PRO A 834 -21.15 -35.61 17.09
C PRO A 834 -22.31 -36.58 16.82
N ARG A 835 -22.00 -37.89 16.73
CA ARG A 835 -22.99 -38.95 16.43
C ARG A 835 -23.59 -39.65 17.65
N HIS A 836 -23.12 -39.34 18.86
CA HIS A 836 -23.56 -40.00 20.09
C HIS A 836 -23.97 -39.00 21.17
N LYS A 837 -25.02 -39.31 21.96
CA LYS A 837 -25.52 -38.44 23.05
C LYS A 837 -24.44 -38.05 24.06
N SER A 838 -23.55 -38.98 24.40
CA SER A 838 -22.47 -38.78 25.39
C SER A 838 -21.48 -37.68 24.98
N ALA A 839 -21.40 -37.34 23.69
CA ALA A 839 -20.54 -36.27 23.17
C ALA A 839 -20.97 -34.86 23.60
N TYR A 840 -22.24 -34.69 23.97
CA TYR A 840 -22.79 -33.41 24.41
C TYR A 840 -22.69 -33.22 25.94
N GLY A 841 -22.17 -34.22 26.66
CA GLY A 841 -22.04 -34.21 28.12
C GLY A 841 -23.36 -34.53 28.83
N ASN A 842 -24.36 -33.67 28.72
CA ASN A 842 -25.67 -33.84 29.36
C ASN A 842 -26.83 -33.36 28.47
N LEU A 843 -28.07 -33.72 28.87
CA LEU A 843 -29.27 -33.36 28.13
C LEU A 843 -29.51 -31.84 28.10
N ASP A 844 -29.15 -31.12 29.17
CA ASP A 844 -29.31 -29.67 29.25
C ASP A 844 -28.49 -28.93 28.19
N THR A 845 -27.29 -29.44 27.86
CA THR A 845 -26.46 -28.90 26.78
C THR A 845 -27.14 -29.08 25.43
N VAL A 846 -27.75 -30.25 25.18
CA VAL A 846 -28.51 -30.50 23.94
C VAL A 846 -29.70 -29.54 23.85
N LYS A 847 -30.47 -29.38 24.92
CA LYS A 847 -31.60 -28.43 24.99
C LYS A 847 -31.15 -27.00 24.74
N ALA A 848 -30.04 -26.57 25.34
CA ALA A 848 -29.49 -25.23 25.14
C ALA A 848 -29.10 -24.97 23.68
N ILE A 849 -28.50 -25.95 23.00
CA ILE A 849 -28.14 -25.84 21.58
C ILE A 849 -29.41 -25.80 20.70
N MET A 850 -30.40 -26.64 20.98
CA MET A 850 -31.69 -26.62 20.26
C MET A 850 -32.39 -25.26 20.39
N LYS A 851 -32.41 -24.69 21.61
CA LYS A 851 -32.92 -23.33 21.86
C LYS A 851 -32.13 -22.27 21.10
N ALA A 852 -30.81 -22.37 21.06
CA ALA A 852 -29.97 -21.44 20.29
C ALA A 852 -30.26 -21.53 18.77
N CYS A 853 -30.49 -22.73 18.23
CA CYS A 853 -30.87 -22.90 16.83
C CYS A 853 -32.22 -22.24 16.52
N LEU A 854 -33.20 -22.37 17.42
CA LEU A 854 -34.51 -21.72 17.32
C LEU A 854 -34.37 -20.20 17.30
N VAL A 855 -33.67 -19.62 18.28
CA VAL A 855 -33.45 -18.15 18.34
C VAL A 855 -32.70 -17.66 17.10
N ALA A 856 -31.69 -18.40 16.63
CA ALA A 856 -30.95 -18.06 15.41
C ALA A 856 -31.84 -18.09 14.15
N ARG A 857 -32.85 -18.97 14.12
CA ARG A 857 -33.84 -19.10 13.05
C ARG A 857 -34.84 -17.95 13.07
N GLU A 858 -35.36 -17.58 14.25
CA GLU A 858 -36.27 -16.43 14.44
C GLU A 858 -35.60 -15.12 14.02
N THR A 859 -34.31 -14.96 14.33
CA THR A 859 -33.55 -13.74 14.09
C THR A 859 -32.76 -13.77 12.76
N VAL A 860 -33.04 -14.72 11.88
CA VAL A 860 -32.28 -14.87 10.61
C VAL A 860 -32.43 -13.65 9.69
N ASP A 861 -33.53 -12.91 9.85
CA ASP A 861 -33.91 -11.73 9.05
C ASP A 861 -33.60 -10.38 9.74
N ASP A 862 -33.30 -10.39 11.04
CA ASP A 862 -33.26 -9.19 11.89
C ASP A 862 -31.90 -8.43 11.89
N LEU A 863 -30.97 -8.78 10.99
CA LEU A 863 -29.63 -8.22 10.98
C LEU A 863 -29.56 -6.88 10.22
N ARG A 864 -30.06 -5.82 10.86
CA ARG A 864 -30.12 -4.43 10.35
C ARG A 864 -28.77 -3.81 9.95
N ASP A 865 -27.64 -4.44 10.30
CA ASP A 865 -26.28 -4.01 9.98
C ASP A 865 -25.48 -5.00 9.10
N ALA A 866 -26.10 -6.07 8.58
CA ALA A 866 -25.40 -7.01 7.70
C ALA A 866 -25.10 -6.32 6.36
N LYS A 867 -23.87 -6.46 5.85
CA LYS A 867 -23.51 -5.94 4.52
C LYS A 867 -24.42 -6.59 3.47
N PHE A 868 -24.92 -5.83 2.50
CA PHE A 868 -25.86 -6.27 1.46
C PHE A 868 -25.49 -7.62 0.80
N GLY A 869 -24.19 -7.90 0.60
CA GLY A 869 -23.69 -9.16 0.04
C GLY A 869 -23.72 -10.40 0.96
N GLU A 870 -24.10 -10.28 2.22
CA GLU A 870 -24.25 -11.40 3.17
C GLU A 870 -25.62 -12.10 3.03
N PHE A 871 -26.65 -11.40 2.54
CA PHE A 871 -28.01 -11.94 2.39
C PHE A 871 -28.09 -13.17 1.47
N ARG A 872 -27.15 -13.32 0.53
CA ARG A 872 -27.06 -14.53 -0.33
C ARG A 872 -26.85 -15.84 0.43
N TYR A 873 -26.38 -15.78 1.68
CA TYR A 873 -26.14 -16.95 2.53
C TYR A 873 -27.27 -17.21 3.55
N ARG A 874 -28.34 -16.42 3.49
CA ARG A 874 -29.48 -16.51 4.41
C ARG A 874 -30.16 -17.87 4.37
N GLU A 875 -30.51 -18.33 3.17
CA GLU A 875 -31.17 -19.63 2.97
C GLU A 875 -30.27 -20.78 3.41
N GLN A 876 -28.97 -20.68 3.11
CA GLN A 876 -27.99 -21.67 3.56
C GLN A 876 -27.90 -21.76 5.08
N LEU A 877 -27.98 -20.63 5.80
CA LEU A 877 -28.03 -20.64 7.27
C LEU A 877 -29.32 -21.25 7.79
N ALA A 878 -30.47 -20.91 7.21
CA ALA A 878 -31.75 -21.49 7.57
C ALA A 878 -31.73 -23.02 7.43
N GLU A 879 -31.23 -23.53 6.31
CA GLU A 879 -31.18 -24.95 6.03
C GLU A 879 -30.19 -25.70 6.94
N GLN A 880 -29.02 -25.08 7.22
CA GLN A 880 -28.08 -25.65 8.18
C GLN A 880 -28.66 -25.71 9.60
N LEU A 881 -29.40 -24.68 10.03
CA LEU A 881 -30.08 -24.67 11.34
C LEU A 881 -31.12 -25.79 11.43
N ARG A 882 -31.92 -25.98 10.36
CA ARG A 882 -32.90 -27.07 10.26
C ARG A 882 -32.22 -28.43 10.37
N THR A 883 -31.16 -28.65 9.59
CA THR A 883 -30.38 -29.89 9.61
C THR A 883 -29.82 -30.17 11.00
N THR A 884 -29.26 -29.16 11.65
CA THR A 884 -28.68 -29.25 13.00
C THR A 884 -29.74 -29.58 14.05
N PHE A 885 -30.89 -28.90 13.99
CA PHE A 885 -31.99 -29.14 14.92
C PHE A 885 -32.55 -30.57 14.78
N MET A 886 -32.74 -31.04 13.55
CA MET A 886 -33.21 -32.40 13.28
C MET A 886 -32.20 -33.46 13.70
N HIS A 887 -30.91 -33.23 13.49
CA HIS A 887 -29.85 -34.09 14.01
C HIS A 887 -29.95 -34.26 15.53
N LEU A 888 -30.07 -33.15 16.27
CA LEU A 888 -30.19 -33.21 17.73
C LEU A 888 -31.47 -33.89 18.19
N TYR A 889 -32.60 -33.63 17.51
CA TYR A 889 -33.89 -34.26 17.81
C TYR A 889 -33.87 -35.78 17.59
N THR A 890 -33.32 -36.23 16.46
CA THR A 890 -33.16 -37.67 16.18
C THR A 890 -32.19 -38.31 17.16
N LEU A 891 -31.10 -37.62 17.49
CA LEU A 891 -30.11 -38.10 18.46
C LEU A 891 -30.77 -38.40 19.80
N ILE A 892 -31.68 -37.55 20.30
CA ILE A 892 -32.38 -37.74 21.58
C ILE A 892 -33.49 -38.79 21.55
N GLY A 893 -33.81 -39.37 20.39
CA GLY A 893 -34.83 -40.41 20.23
C GLY A 893 -36.12 -39.94 19.57
N GLY A 894 -36.14 -38.71 19.05
CA GLY A 894 -37.25 -38.18 18.27
C GLY A 894 -37.35 -38.82 16.88
N ILE A 895 -38.56 -39.04 16.39
CA ILE A 895 -38.81 -39.60 15.05
C ILE A 895 -38.99 -38.45 14.07
N PRO A 896 -38.12 -38.30 13.05
CA PRO A 896 -38.23 -37.21 12.09
C PRO A 896 -39.50 -37.36 11.24
N PRO A 897 -40.14 -36.27 10.80
CA PRO A 897 -41.28 -36.33 9.88
C PRO A 897 -40.87 -36.95 8.53
N PRO A 898 -41.78 -37.65 7.81
CA PRO A 898 -41.49 -38.19 6.50
C PRO A 898 -41.10 -37.06 5.53
N VAL A 899 -39.92 -37.20 4.90
CA VAL A 899 -39.43 -36.27 3.88
C VAL A 899 -40.36 -36.40 2.65
N PRO A 900 -40.96 -35.33 2.12
CA PRO A 900 -41.69 -35.41 0.86
C PRO A 900 -40.71 -35.79 -0.27
N PRO A 901 -41.13 -36.59 -1.27
CA PRO A 901 -40.24 -37.00 -2.34
C PRO A 901 -39.69 -35.77 -3.08
N PRO A 902 -38.45 -35.83 -3.59
CA PRO A 902 -37.83 -34.69 -4.27
C PRO A 902 -38.66 -34.31 -5.49
N ASN A 903 -38.99 -33.03 -5.63
CA ASN A 903 -39.51 -32.48 -6.88
C ASN A 903 -38.46 -32.73 -7.98
N LEU A 904 -38.81 -33.55 -8.97
CA LEU A 904 -37.99 -33.91 -10.14
C LEU A 904 -37.60 -32.71 -11.05
N SER A 905 -37.98 -31.48 -10.68
CA SER A 905 -37.64 -30.25 -11.40
C SER A 905 -36.44 -29.49 -10.81
N GLN A 906 -35.77 -30.00 -9.77
CA GLN A 906 -34.52 -29.43 -9.25
C GLN A 906 -33.50 -30.50 -8.86
N GLN A 907 -33.03 -31.30 -9.82
CA GLN A 907 -31.74 -31.97 -9.68
C GLN A 907 -30.63 -30.95 -9.99
N LEU A 908 -30.23 -30.18 -8.98
CA LEU A 908 -28.86 -29.69 -8.88
C LEU A 908 -28.02 -30.82 -8.27
N PRO A 909 -26.81 -31.10 -8.79
CA PRO A 909 -26.04 -32.26 -8.37
C PRO A 909 -25.69 -32.19 -6.88
N GLU A 910 -25.74 -33.33 -6.20
CA GLU A 910 -25.25 -33.48 -4.82
C GLU A 910 -23.87 -32.82 -4.67
N PRO A 911 -23.62 -32.07 -3.58
CA PRO A 911 -22.26 -31.64 -3.29
C PRO A 911 -21.48 -32.89 -2.88
N ARG A 912 -20.79 -33.51 -3.84
CA ARG A 912 -19.51 -34.16 -3.52
C ARG A 912 -18.72 -33.08 -2.79
N VAL A 913 -18.46 -33.31 -1.50
CA VAL A 913 -17.54 -32.51 -0.70
C VAL A 913 -16.15 -32.74 -1.30
N SER A 914 -15.91 -32.09 -2.43
CA SER A 914 -14.58 -31.87 -2.97
C SER A 914 -13.97 -30.78 -2.11
N SER A 915 -13.05 -31.22 -1.29
CA SER A 915 -11.88 -30.45 -0.86
C SER A 915 -11.20 -29.80 -2.07
N SER A 916 -11.76 -28.71 -2.56
CA SER A 916 -11.11 -27.93 -3.60
C SER A 916 -9.98 -27.13 -2.96
N PHE A 917 -8.77 -27.64 -3.19
CA PHE A 917 -7.64 -26.82 -3.57
C PHE A 917 -8.14 -25.56 -4.29
N SER A 918 -7.69 -24.40 -3.82
CA SER A 918 -7.85 -23.17 -4.59
C SER A 918 -6.88 -23.23 -5.76
N SER A 919 -7.34 -23.78 -6.87
CA SER A 919 -6.93 -23.42 -8.22
C SER A 919 -8.19 -23.43 -9.11
N PRO A 920 -8.37 -22.44 -10.00
CA PRO A 920 -9.63 -22.20 -10.71
C PRO A 920 -9.75 -23.07 -11.96
N LEU A 921 -10.96 -23.53 -12.28
CA LEU A 921 -11.29 -24.30 -13.49
C LEU A 921 -12.72 -23.94 -13.99
N PRO A 922 -13.06 -24.15 -15.28
CA PRO A 922 -13.33 -23.08 -16.25
C PRO A 922 -14.80 -22.98 -16.72
N ALA A 923 -15.13 -21.89 -17.41
CA ALA A 923 -16.48 -21.64 -17.96
C ALA A 923 -16.59 -22.12 -19.43
N CYS A 924 -17.67 -22.86 -19.74
CA CYS A 924 -18.02 -23.30 -21.09
C CYS A 924 -18.64 -22.18 -21.97
N PRO A 925 -18.56 -22.28 -23.32
CA PRO A 925 -18.93 -21.24 -24.30
C PRO A 925 -20.44 -21.22 -24.66
N PRO A 926 -20.95 -20.19 -25.36
CA PRO A 926 -22.38 -20.06 -25.66
C PRO A 926 -22.78 -20.85 -26.92
N PRO A 927 -24.00 -21.39 -27.02
CA PRO A 927 -24.51 -21.90 -28.28
C PRO A 927 -25.14 -20.78 -29.14
N GLN A 928 -24.86 -20.85 -30.43
CA GLN A 928 -25.44 -20.04 -31.51
C GLN A 928 -26.86 -20.52 -31.88
N SER A 929 -27.72 -19.54 -32.20
CA SER A 929 -28.87 -19.53 -33.12
C SER A 929 -29.68 -20.81 -33.40
N THR A 930 -30.99 -20.77 -33.07
CA THR A 930 -32.09 -21.20 -33.98
C THR A 930 -33.41 -20.49 -33.63
N SER A 931 -33.89 -19.70 -34.60
CA SER A 931 -35.27 -19.45 -35.07
C SER A 931 -36.51 -19.69 -34.16
N GLU A 932 -37.32 -18.62 -34.11
CA GLU A 932 -38.79 -18.55 -34.30
C GLU A 932 -39.71 -19.50 -33.51
N ILE A 933 -40.60 -18.94 -32.68
CA ILE A 933 -42.07 -18.96 -32.86
C ILE A 933 -42.75 -17.94 -31.91
N THR A 934 -43.49 -17.05 -32.57
CA THR A 934 -44.60 -16.13 -32.25
C THR A 934 -45.43 -16.30 -30.95
N LEU A 935 -45.55 -15.18 -30.17
CA LEU A 935 -46.72 -14.42 -29.64
C LEU A 935 -48.08 -15.14 -29.34
N PRO A 936 -48.96 -14.64 -28.41
CA PRO A 936 -49.21 -13.22 -28.14
C PRO A 936 -49.53 -12.76 -26.70
N SER A 937 -49.53 -11.43 -26.60
CA SER A 937 -50.03 -10.48 -25.59
C SER A 937 -51.42 -10.74 -24.98
N THR A 938 -51.64 -10.28 -23.73
CA THR A 938 -52.65 -9.26 -23.36
C THR A 938 -52.48 -8.77 -21.92
N ASN A 939 -52.61 -7.45 -21.74
CA ASN A 939 -52.85 -6.74 -20.48
C ASN A 939 -54.17 -7.18 -19.84
N ASN A 940 -54.26 -7.18 -18.50
CA ASN A 940 -55.12 -6.23 -17.77
C ASN A 940 -55.14 -6.53 -16.26
N GLU A 941 -55.34 -5.42 -15.54
CA GLU A 941 -55.63 -5.21 -14.13
C GLU A 941 -56.75 -6.13 -13.60
N ASP A 942 -56.64 -6.59 -12.35
CA ASP A 942 -57.64 -6.25 -11.32
C ASP A 942 -57.27 -6.77 -9.92
N GLU A 943 -57.50 -5.91 -8.93
CA GLU A 943 -57.51 -6.23 -7.50
C GLU A 943 -58.73 -7.09 -7.15
N SER A 944 -58.57 -8.19 -6.39
CA SER A 944 -59.50 -8.50 -5.29
C SER A 944 -59.10 -9.70 -4.43
N ARG A 945 -59.12 -9.45 -3.12
CA ARG A 945 -59.31 -10.33 -1.95
C ARG A 945 -59.65 -11.81 -2.21
N ILE A 946 -58.81 -12.72 -1.68
CA ILE A 946 -59.24 -14.04 -1.19
C ILE A 946 -58.61 -14.30 0.20
N ARG A 947 -59.47 -14.71 1.14
CA ARG A 947 -59.19 -15.04 2.55
C ARG A 947 -58.29 -16.30 2.69
N PRO A 948 -57.57 -16.47 3.81
CA PRO A 948 -56.76 -17.67 4.05
C PRO A 948 -57.65 -18.88 4.35
N ALA A 949 -57.42 -19.98 3.62
CA ALA A 949 -57.96 -21.30 3.95
C ALA A 949 -57.12 -21.92 5.07
N ALA A 950 -57.80 -22.43 6.10
CA ALA A 950 -57.21 -23.12 7.23
C ALA A 950 -56.51 -24.42 6.78
N VAL A 951 -55.25 -24.60 7.19
CA VAL A 951 -54.50 -25.85 7.03
C VAL A 951 -54.83 -26.77 8.22
N PRO A 952 -55.26 -28.02 8.00
CA PRO A 952 -55.56 -28.96 9.09
C PRO A 952 -54.29 -29.55 9.69
N PRO A 953 -54.31 -29.98 10.98
CA PRO A 953 -53.13 -30.52 11.64
C PRO A 953 -52.87 -31.96 11.19
N LEU A 954 -51.75 -32.21 10.52
CA LEU A 954 -51.27 -33.55 10.17
C LEU A 954 -50.21 -33.99 11.19
N LEU A 955 -50.68 -34.43 12.36
CA LEU A 955 -49.93 -35.27 13.30
C LEU A 955 -50.51 -36.68 13.18
N THR A 956 -49.81 -37.59 12.49
CA THR A 956 -50.25 -39.00 12.38
C THR A 956 -50.03 -39.73 13.71
N ALA A 957 -50.98 -40.58 14.11
CA ALA A 957 -51.06 -41.29 15.40
C ALA A 957 -49.82 -42.11 15.85
N LYS A 958 -48.81 -42.33 14.98
CA LYS A 958 -47.50 -42.88 15.38
C LYS A 958 -46.58 -41.84 16.05
N MET A 959 -46.83 -40.54 15.87
CA MET A 959 -46.12 -39.44 16.53
C MET A 959 -46.48 -39.38 18.02
N GLN A 960 -47.75 -39.59 18.39
CA GLN A 960 -48.20 -39.48 19.79
C GLN A 960 -47.48 -40.48 20.72
N ASN A 961 -47.36 -41.75 20.30
CA ASN A 961 -46.79 -42.80 21.15
C ASN A 961 -45.26 -42.70 21.39
N SER A 962 -44.53 -41.90 20.61
CA SER A 962 -43.09 -41.60 20.85
C SER A 962 -42.86 -40.24 21.51
N VAL A 963 -43.85 -39.34 21.41
CA VAL A 963 -43.81 -37.98 21.95
C VAL A 963 -44.19 -37.95 23.43
N ASP A 964 -45.05 -38.86 23.90
CA ASP A 964 -45.53 -38.92 25.28
C ASP A 964 -44.48 -39.37 26.32
N ALA A 965 -43.25 -39.73 25.90
CA ALA A 965 -42.13 -40.10 26.77
C ALA A 965 -40.95 -39.11 26.75
N MET A 966 -41.06 -37.98 26.02
CA MET A 966 -40.01 -36.98 25.88
C MET A 966 -40.16 -35.84 26.90
N ASP A 967 -39.04 -35.20 27.23
CA ASP A 967 -38.99 -34.05 28.13
C ASP A 967 -39.89 -32.89 27.63
N PRO A 968 -40.78 -32.31 28.48
CA PRO A 968 -41.75 -31.29 28.06
C PRO A 968 -41.12 -30.03 27.43
N GLU A 969 -39.90 -29.68 27.83
CA GLU A 969 -39.17 -28.54 27.28
C GLU A 969 -38.72 -28.81 25.84
N ILE A 970 -38.31 -30.05 25.56
CA ILE A 970 -37.91 -30.49 24.21
C ILE A 970 -39.14 -30.49 23.29
N GLN A 971 -40.29 -30.94 23.79
CA GLN A 971 -41.55 -30.90 23.05
C GLN A 971 -41.91 -29.47 22.64
N SER A 972 -41.83 -28.52 23.57
CA SER A 972 -42.08 -27.09 23.29
C SER A 972 -41.09 -26.51 22.26
N LEU A 973 -39.81 -26.90 22.29
CA LEU A 973 -38.82 -26.45 21.31
C LEU A 973 -39.13 -26.99 19.90
N VAL A 974 -39.55 -28.24 19.78
CA VAL A 974 -39.87 -28.88 18.50
C VAL A 974 -41.11 -28.24 17.87
N GLU A 975 -42.17 -28.00 18.66
CA GLU A 975 -43.39 -27.33 18.20
C GLU A 975 -43.08 -25.92 17.67
N LYS A 976 -42.27 -25.14 18.40
CA LYS A 976 -41.86 -23.79 17.97
C LYS A 976 -41.00 -23.83 16.72
N PHE A 977 -40.08 -24.80 16.61
CA PHE A 977 -39.23 -24.92 15.44
C PHE A 977 -40.01 -25.35 14.20
N ALA A 978 -41.06 -26.18 14.34
CA ALA A 978 -41.91 -26.61 13.23
C ALA A 978 -42.79 -25.49 12.64
N VAL A 979 -43.05 -24.43 13.41
CA VAL A 979 -43.81 -23.25 12.96
C VAL A 979 -42.96 -22.30 12.09
N LEU A 980 -41.62 -22.34 12.23
CA LEU A 980 -40.64 -21.49 11.53
C LEU A 980 -40.03 -22.18 10.31
#